data_AF-A0A103Y262-F1
#
_entry.id   AF-A0A103Y262-F1
#
_cell.length_a   1.000
_cell.length_b   1.000
_cell.length_c   1.000
_cell.angle_alpha   90.00
_cell.angle_beta   90.00
_cell.angle_gamma   90.00
#
_symmetry.space_group_name_H-M   'P 1'
#
loop_
_entity.id
_entity.type
_entity.pdbx_description
1 polymer ?
#
loop_
_entity_poly.entity_id
_entity_poly.type
_entity_poly.pdbx_seq_one_letter_code
_entity_poly.pdbx_strand_id
1 'polypeptide(L)'
;MKLLVRVIEAKNIPAMDPNGSSDPYVKLKVGHQRCKTKVVKKCLNPSWCEEFSFKVEDLKEQLVVSVLNDDKYFNDDFIGSVKIPISRVFDTPDKSLGTVWYPLQPKKKSKIKDCGEVLITICFSQNKPQSDLQPQVENGTISPARSSTSSRMPSPMRSEEAAPIKEEKSNKEKISSLLSQIFNRNSDSVQPAASNKITDLPELPETDDSEVSEDKVEEQSSSANFEELMKSMEEKDQSSEMPGNLPGGIMLDQMYVIAPSELNSLLFSSDSNHLRQVAEIQGSTDLQVGPWKFDPESGSLKRVVTYVKAASRLIKAIKAIEDQTYLKADGKCYAVLASVNTPEAPYASNYRVEVLMCISPGPELPSGEQSSHLVVSWRMNFLHNTMMKGMIEGGARQGVKESFEQVATLLAEKLKVLDMKDVGSEKEQALASLQVEKQSDWRLAVQYFANFTVISTILMGLYVLVHLCLAMPSTIQGLEFGGLDLPDSIGEVVVCGVLVLQGERVMHLISRFMQARVQKGKSCLLIIYCCGDHGIKAQGDGWLLTVALVEGSNLPSIDLNGLSDPYVVFTCNGKTRTSSIKFQKSDPRWNEIFEFDAMDDPPSTLDVEVYDFDGPFDEAVSLGRTRINFVKTNISDLGDVWVPLQGKLAQACQSKLHLRIFLNNTRGSNIIKEYLTKMEKEVGKKIRLRSPQTNSAFQKLFKLPPEEFLINDFTCHLKRKMPLQGRLFLSARIIGFHGDLFGHKTNFFFLWEDIEDIQVVPPTLSSMGSPIVVITLHPGRGLDAKHGAKTEDAEGRLKFHFQSFVSFSVAHRTIMALWRARALSPEQKAQIADEESDDKSLQMLEEESTSIKSDDDSENKSLQSEESGSFLGLEDVSLSIVYSSALSVPLNFVMELFSGSELERRAMERAHCVNYSTSPWEFEKADVYQRQTYYKFDISVSRYGGEVTTSQQKSRLTDRNGWLVEEVTTLHGVPLGDYFTLHTKYQIEDQASRSMGCKVVVYFGIAWLKSTKHKKKITKNIHMNLQDRMMIMFSTIEKEFVSGKKQMMQSEAT
;
A
#
# COMPACT_ATOMS: atom_id res chain seq x y z
N MET A 1 1.83 34.82 17.26
CA MET A 1 2.54 33.53 17.52
C MET A 1 1.94 32.43 16.64
N LYS A 2 2.54 31.24 16.52
CA LYS A 2 1.93 30.10 15.80
C LYS A 2 1.20 29.17 16.78
N LEU A 3 -0.10 28.96 16.57
CA LEU A 3 -0.93 28.01 17.31
C LEU A 3 -1.13 26.76 16.44
N LEU A 4 -0.67 25.61 16.93
CA LEU A 4 -0.86 24.29 16.33
C LEU A 4 -2.14 23.66 16.89
N VAL A 5 -2.93 23.06 16.01
CA VAL A 5 -4.23 22.45 16.30
C VAL A 5 -4.34 21.15 15.54
N ARG A 6 -4.24 20.00 16.21
CA ARG A 6 -4.39 18.67 15.62
C ARG A 6 -5.73 18.07 16.00
N VAL A 7 -6.62 17.91 15.04
CA VAL A 7 -7.93 17.30 15.22
C VAL A 7 -7.77 15.79 15.04
N ILE A 8 -7.91 15.03 16.13
CA ILE A 8 -7.63 13.59 16.14
C ILE A 8 -8.89 12.83 15.77
N GLU A 9 -9.95 12.93 16.56
CA GLU A 9 -11.19 12.17 16.36
C GLU A 9 -12.38 12.84 17.07
N ALA A 10 -13.59 12.34 16.84
CA ALA A 10 -14.77 12.65 17.64
C ALA A 10 -15.52 11.35 18.00
N LYS A 11 -16.37 11.40 19.01
CA LYS A 11 -17.20 10.28 19.46
C LYS A 11 -18.61 10.73 19.82
N ASN A 12 -19.55 9.79 19.84
CA ASN A 12 -20.96 10.01 20.16
C ASN A 12 -21.62 11.11 19.30
N ILE A 13 -21.16 11.26 18.05
CA ILE A 13 -21.80 12.17 17.11
C ILE A 13 -23.22 11.67 16.82
N PRO A 14 -24.26 12.50 16.91
CA PRO A 14 -25.62 12.12 16.55
C PRO A 14 -25.75 11.89 15.04
N ALA A 15 -26.51 10.86 14.65
CA ALA A 15 -26.82 10.58 13.25
C ALA A 15 -27.75 11.66 12.66
N MET A 16 -27.27 12.36 11.62
CA MET A 16 -28.06 13.32 10.84
C MET A 16 -28.70 12.69 9.60
N ASP A 17 -28.05 11.67 9.00
CA ASP A 17 -28.55 11.04 7.80
C ASP A 17 -29.77 10.15 8.10
N PRO A 18 -30.75 10.05 7.18
CA PRO A 18 -31.81 9.03 7.22
C PRO A 18 -31.32 7.57 7.19
N ASN A 19 -30.01 7.34 7.06
CA ASN A 19 -29.39 6.01 7.08
C ASN A 19 -28.86 5.58 8.47
N GLY A 20 -29.11 6.37 9.52
CA GLY A 20 -28.66 6.07 10.89
C GLY A 20 -27.19 6.39 11.14
N SER A 21 -26.61 7.29 10.34
CA SER A 21 -25.21 7.69 10.45
C SER A 21 -25.02 9.17 10.13
N SER A 22 -23.77 9.58 9.94
CA SER A 22 -23.38 10.90 9.44
C SER A 22 -22.10 10.79 8.59
N ASP A 23 -21.88 11.78 7.72
CA ASP A 23 -20.61 12.01 7.00
C ASP A 23 -19.87 13.22 7.66
N PRO A 24 -19.35 13.13 8.90
CA PRO A 24 -18.85 14.30 9.63
C PRO A 24 -17.47 14.81 9.18
N TYR A 25 -17.28 16.12 9.33
CA TYR A 25 -15.99 16.81 9.22
C TYR A 25 -15.94 18.06 10.12
N VAL A 26 -14.74 18.61 10.30
CA VAL A 26 -14.47 19.72 11.23
C VAL A 26 -14.04 20.97 10.48
N LYS A 27 -14.71 22.11 10.74
CA LYS A 27 -14.27 23.46 10.36
C LYS A 27 -13.56 24.13 11.54
N LEU A 28 -12.36 24.67 11.30
CA LEU A 28 -11.55 25.42 12.24
C LEU A 28 -11.50 26.90 11.83
N LYS A 29 -11.47 27.82 12.80
CA LYS A 29 -11.30 29.25 12.58
C LYS A 29 -10.54 29.93 13.72
N VAL A 30 -9.52 30.72 13.38
CA VAL A 30 -8.84 31.68 14.28
C VAL A 30 -8.85 33.03 13.60
N GLY A 31 -9.40 34.07 14.25
CA GLY A 31 -9.45 35.41 13.69
C GLY A 31 -10.16 35.47 12.33
N HIS A 32 -9.39 35.74 11.28
CA HIS A 32 -9.84 35.71 9.88
C HIS A 32 -9.56 34.38 9.16
N GLN A 33 -8.58 33.60 9.63
CA GLN A 33 -8.13 32.32 9.04
C GLN A 33 -9.18 31.21 9.24
N ARG A 34 -9.31 30.31 8.26
CA ARG A 34 -10.23 29.16 8.31
C ARG A 34 -9.62 27.94 7.64
N CYS A 35 -9.81 26.76 8.23
CA CYS A 35 -9.41 25.47 7.67
C CYS A 35 -10.56 24.45 7.81
N LYS A 36 -10.47 23.31 7.11
CA LYS A 36 -11.36 22.16 7.35
C LYS A 36 -10.62 20.83 7.22
N THR A 37 -11.07 19.81 7.96
CA THR A 37 -10.64 18.42 7.78
C THR A 37 -11.31 17.77 6.57
N LYS A 38 -10.88 16.55 6.24
CA LYS A 38 -11.56 15.65 5.31
C LYS A 38 -12.88 15.15 5.89
N VAL A 39 -13.75 14.71 4.99
CA VAL A 39 -15.05 14.10 5.33
C VAL A 39 -14.85 12.61 5.60
N VAL A 40 -15.08 12.21 6.84
CA VAL A 40 -15.19 10.79 7.22
C VAL A 40 -16.63 10.36 6.94
N LYS A 41 -16.82 9.26 6.21
CA LYS A 41 -18.15 8.86 5.73
C LYS A 41 -18.78 7.76 6.58
N LYS A 42 -20.08 7.86 6.85
CA LYS A 42 -20.91 6.94 7.62
C LYS A 42 -20.27 6.53 8.94
N CYS A 43 -19.92 7.52 9.76
CA CYS A 43 -19.25 7.31 11.03
C CYS A 43 -19.76 8.27 12.10
N LEU A 44 -20.15 7.72 13.26
CA LEU A 44 -20.52 8.49 14.45
C LEU A 44 -19.36 8.66 15.45
N ASN A 45 -18.22 7.99 15.18
CA ASN A 45 -16.98 8.12 15.93
C ASN A 45 -15.79 8.36 14.96
N PRO A 46 -15.81 9.48 14.19
CA PRO A 46 -14.85 9.71 13.11
C PRO A 46 -13.43 10.00 13.59
N SER A 47 -12.42 9.50 12.88
CA SER A 47 -11.01 9.86 13.10
C SER A 47 -10.44 10.58 11.88
N TRP A 48 -9.71 11.68 12.10
CA TRP A 48 -9.09 12.52 11.09
C TRP A 48 -7.55 12.52 11.20
N CYS A 49 -7.03 12.68 12.42
CA CYS A 49 -5.60 12.88 12.70
C CYS A 49 -4.92 14.04 11.94
N GLU A 50 -5.67 15.07 11.53
CA GLU A 50 -5.19 16.20 10.70
C GLU A 50 -4.69 17.38 11.56
N GLU A 51 -3.57 18.00 11.18
CA GLU A 51 -2.96 19.13 11.89
C GLU A 51 -3.00 20.44 11.10
N PHE A 52 -3.23 21.56 11.80
CA PHE A 52 -3.40 22.89 11.25
C PHE A 52 -2.60 23.92 12.06
N SER A 53 -2.01 24.91 11.39
CA SER A 53 -1.22 25.99 12.00
C SER A 53 -1.87 27.35 11.75
N PHE A 54 -2.19 28.08 12.82
CA PHE A 54 -2.77 29.43 12.77
C PHE A 54 -1.80 30.49 13.26
N LYS A 55 -1.72 31.63 12.56
CA LYS A 55 -1.04 32.85 13.04
C LYS A 55 -1.99 33.58 13.99
N VAL A 56 -1.66 33.62 15.28
CA VAL A 56 -2.38 34.40 16.31
C VAL A 56 -1.87 35.83 16.31
N GLU A 57 -2.78 36.79 16.19
CA GLU A 57 -2.49 38.23 16.12
C GLU A 57 -2.91 39.00 17.39
N ASP A 58 -4.01 38.62 18.05
CA ASP A 58 -4.38 39.08 19.41
C ASP A 58 -4.70 37.85 20.30
N LEU A 59 -4.21 37.82 21.54
CA LEU A 59 -4.52 36.75 22.51
C LEU A 59 -6.00 36.75 22.94
N LYS A 60 -6.74 37.84 22.66
CA LYS A 60 -8.21 37.90 22.82
C LYS A 60 -8.99 37.11 21.76
N GLU A 61 -8.32 36.61 20.72
CA GLU A 61 -8.97 35.75 19.73
C GLU A 61 -9.41 34.40 20.31
N GLN A 62 -10.32 33.73 19.60
CA GLN A 62 -10.84 32.41 19.99
C GLN A 62 -10.67 31.43 18.82
N LEU A 63 -10.10 30.27 19.09
CA LEU A 63 -10.12 29.13 18.18
C LEU A 63 -11.53 28.53 18.19
N VAL A 64 -12.25 28.68 17.08
CA VAL A 64 -13.58 28.10 16.89
C VAL A 64 -13.45 26.78 16.15
N VAL A 65 -13.96 25.71 16.75
CA VAL A 65 -14.06 24.37 16.16
C VAL A 65 -15.54 24.07 15.94
N SER A 66 -15.91 23.51 14.80
CA SER A 66 -17.31 23.17 14.49
C SER A 66 -17.37 21.88 13.70
N VAL A 67 -18.19 20.92 14.13
CA VAL A 67 -18.43 19.66 13.42
C VAL A 67 -19.72 19.78 12.61
N LEU A 68 -19.68 19.34 11.35
CA LEU A 68 -20.80 19.38 10.40
C LEU A 68 -20.90 18.07 9.60
N ASN A 69 -22.10 17.76 9.11
CA ASN A 69 -22.38 16.70 8.15
C ASN A 69 -22.09 17.16 6.70
N ASP A 70 -21.54 16.31 5.83
CA ASP A 70 -21.26 16.61 4.41
C ASP A 70 -22.45 16.25 3.49
N ASP A 71 -23.44 17.13 3.41
CA ASP A 71 -24.69 16.89 2.69
C ASP A 71 -24.60 17.25 1.19
N LYS A 72 -24.36 16.23 0.35
CA LYS A 72 -24.14 16.36 -1.11
C LYS A 72 -25.22 17.08 -1.93
N TYR A 73 -26.41 17.28 -1.36
CA TYR A 73 -27.57 17.86 -2.06
C TYR A 73 -28.18 19.07 -1.33
N PHE A 74 -27.68 19.44 -0.15
CA PHE A 74 -28.21 20.51 0.70
C PHE A 74 -27.06 21.32 1.33
N ASN A 75 -27.34 22.11 2.38
CA ASN A 75 -26.28 22.79 3.14
C ASN A 75 -25.82 21.90 4.29
N ASP A 76 -24.51 21.80 4.50
CA ASP A 76 -23.86 21.04 5.59
C ASP A 76 -24.61 21.14 6.93
N ASP A 77 -25.17 20.03 7.43
CA ASP A 77 -25.97 20.09 8.65
C ASP A 77 -25.07 20.26 9.90
N PHE A 78 -25.43 21.22 10.74
CA PHE A 78 -24.57 21.64 11.86
C PHE A 78 -24.79 20.73 13.08
N ILE A 79 -23.73 20.01 13.47
CA ILE A 79 -23.78 19.06 14.59
C ILE A 79 -23.56 19.78 15.92
N GLY A 80 -22.41 20.44 16.07
CA GLY A 80 -22.02 21.13 17.31
C GLY A 80 -20.79 22.00 17.12
N SER A 81 -20.57 22.96 18.03
CA SER A 81 -19.39 23.81 17.99
C SER A 81 -18.85 24.19 19.36
N VAL A 82 -17.63 24.70 19.30
CA VAL A 82 -16.70 24.84 20.40
C VAL A 82 -15.88 26.10 20.14
N LYS A 83 -15.51 26.80 21.21
CA LYS A 83 -14.60 27.95 21.14
C LYS A 83 -13.61 27.92 22.29
N ILE A 84 -12.35 28.17 22.00
CA ILE A 84 -11.27 28.10 22.98
C ILE A 84 -10.63 29.49 23.04
N PRO A 85 -10.69 30.19 24.19
CA PRO A 85 -9.95 31.44 24.37
C PRO A 85 -8.46 31.18 24.17
N ILE A 86 -7.83 31.91 23.27
CA ILE A 86 -6.42 31.65 22.94
C ILE A 86 -5.49 32.05 24.10
N SER A 87 -5.90 33.01 24.93
CA SER A 87 -5.29 33.27 26.24
C SER A 87 -5.18 31.99 27.09
N ARG A 88 -6.21 31.14 27.16
CA ARG A 88 -6.19 29.89 27.94
C ARG A 88 -5.08 28.92 27.50
N VAL A 89 -4.67 28.96 26.22
CA VAL A 89 -3.52 28.20 25.70
C VAL A 89 -2.18 28.90 25.99
N PHE A 90 -2.19 30.21 26.15
CA PHE A 90 -1.00 31.01 26.45
C PHE A 90 -0.66 31.01 27.95
N ASP A 91 -1.67 30.92 28.79
CA ASP A 91 -1.59 31.03 30.25
C ASP A 91 -1.13 29.71 30.93
N THR A 92 -1.06 28.58 30.20
CA THR A 92 -0.49 27.32 30.73
C THR A 92 1.04 27.30 30.66
N PRO A 93 1.76 26.64 31.60
CA PRO A 93 3.22 26.67 31.66
C PRO A 93 3.92 26.24 30.36
N ASP A 94 3.41 25.17 29.76
CA ASP A 94 3.96 24.56 28.54
C ASP A 94 3.43 25.24 27.26
N LYS A 95 2.48 26.18 27.42
CA LYS A 95 1.67 26.81 26.38
C LYS A 95 0.90 25.80 25.52
N SER A 96 0.40 24.77 26.21
CA SER A 96 -0.35 23.65 25.66
C SER A 96 -1.68 23.51 26.40
N LEU A 97 -2.75 23.19 25.66
CA LEU A 97 -3.97 22.58 26.20
C LEU A 97 -4.14 21.14 25.70
N GLY A 98 -3.12 20.56 25.06
CA GLY A 98 -3.01 19.12 24.78
C GLY A 98 -4.31 18.45 24.32
N THR A 99 -4.52 17.19 24.74
CA THR A 99 -5.33 16.19 24.02
C THR A 99 -6.42 15.50 24.87
N VAL A 100 -7.67 16.00 24.92
CA VAL A 100 -8.86 15.24 25.44
C VAL A 100 -10.18 15.61 24.73
N TRP A 101 -11.26 14.91 25.08
CA TRP A 101 -12.58 14.89 24.42
C TRP A 101 -13.41 16.19 24.44
N TYR A 102 -13.61 16.82 25.61
CA TYR A 102 -13.85 18.27 25.75
C TYR A 102 -15.08 18.79 24.87
N PRO A 103 -16.32 18.85 25.41
CA PRO A 103 -17.58 18.55 24.69
C PRO A 103 -18.17 19.58 23.71
N LEU A 104 -18.87 19.10 22.66
CA LEU A 104 -19.50 19.93 21.62
C LEU A 104 -20.81 20.59 22.09
N GLN A 105 -20.98 21.89 21.81
CA GLN A 105 -22.19 22.62 22.20
C GLN A 105 -23.18 22.80 21.03
N PRO A 106 -24.48 22.53 21.24
CA PRO A 106 -25.50 22.72 20.21
C PRO A 106 -25.72 24.21 19.88
N LYS A 107 -26.23 24.46 18.66
CA LYS A 107 -26.69 25.79 18.26
C LYS A 107 -27.85 26.21 19.15
N LYS A 108 -27.90 27.48 19.59
CA LYS A 108 -29.02 28.01 20.39
C LYS A 108 -30.35 27.77 19.67
N LYS A 109 -31.25 26.97 20.27
CA LYS A 109 -32.50 26.39 19.72
C LYS A 109 -32.37 25.16 18.79
N SER A 110 -31.31 24.37 18.87
CA SER A 110 -31.25 23.05 18.21
C SER A 110 -32.26 22.05 18.81
N LYS A 111 -32.67 21.05 18.03
CA LYS A 111 -33.38 19.84 18.53
C LYS A 111 -32.41 18.81 19.11
N ILE A 112 -31.17 18.82 18.62
CA ILE A 112 -30.08 17.95 19.03
C ILE A 112 -29.66 18.36 20.45
N LYS A 113 -29.77 17.42 21.42
CA LYS A 113 -29.42 17.63 22.83
C LYS A 113 -28.02 17.13 23.17
N ASP A 114 -27.62 16.01 22.58
CA ASP A 114 -26.27 15.47 22.64
C ASP A 114 -25.61 15.69 21.28
N CYS A 115 -24.42 16.27 21.29
CA CYS A 115 -23.63 16.61 20.10
C CYS A 115 -22.32 15.81 20.02
N GLY A 116 -22.04 14.94 20.99
CA GLY A 116 -20.77 14.23 21.12
C GLY A 116 -19.61 15.10 21.61
N GLU A 117 -18.40 14.55 21.49
CA GLU A 117 -17.15 15.18 21.94
C GLU A 117 -16.07 15.08 20.84
N VAL A 118 -15.10 15.99 20.79
CA VAL A 118 -14.04 16.04 19.76
C VAL A 118 -12.64 16.15 20.37
N LEU A 119 -11.85 15.09 20.20
CA LEU A 119 -10.47 14.97 20.64
C LEU A 119 -9.54 15.84 19.77
N ILE A 120 -8.95 16.87 20.38
CA ILE A 120 -8.06 17.83 19.71
C ILE A 120 -6.80 18.00 20.55
N THR A 121 -5.62 18.06 19.93
CA THR A 121 -4.36 18.55 20.52
C THR A 121 -4.16 20.03 20.20
N ILE A 122 -3.86 20.88 21.20
CA ILE A 122 -3.63 22.32 20.98
C ILE A 122 -2.37 22.79 21.72
N CYS A 123 -1.44 23.45 21.02
CA CYS A 123 -0.29 24.10 21.64
C CYS A 123 0.23 25.30 20.84
N PHE A 124 0.95 26.21 21.50
CA PHE A 124 1.77 27.19 20.82
C PHE A 124 3.13 26.59 20.45
N SER A 125 3.53 26.76 19.18
CA SER A 125 4.88 26.44 18.74
C SER A 125 5.88 27.38 19.45
N GLN A 126 6.69 26.83 20.35
CA GLN A 126 7.77 27.54 21.02
C GLN A 126 9.10 27.26 20.31
N ASN A 127 9.80 28.29 19.84
CA ASN A 127 11.24 28.19 19.60
C ASN A 127 11.95 28.10 20.96
N LYS A 128 12.25 26.88 21.42
CA LYS A 128 13.11 26.61 22.58
C LYS A 128 13.97 25.37 22.34
N PRO A 129 15.22 25.32 22.87
CA PRO A 129 16.05 24.14 22.79
C PRO A 129 15.61 23.05 23.80
N GLN A 130 15.16 21.91 23.26
CA GLN A 130 15.07 20.59 23.90
C GLN A 130 14.05 20.37 25.05
N SER A 131 13.76 19.08 25.28
CA SER A 131 13.04 18.42 26.39
C SER A 131 11.51 18.57 26.49
N ASP A 132 10.85 17.54 25.94
CA ASP A 132 9.95 16.58 26.63
C ASP A 132 8.49 16.89 27.02
N LEU A 133 7.72 15.79 26.97
CA LEU A 133 6.36 15.50 27.47
C LEU A 133 5.12 16.01 26.70
N GLN A 134 4.25 15.05 26.37
CA GLN A 134 2.82 15.17 25.99
C GLN A 134 1.94 15.04 27.26
N PRO A 135 0.57 15.03 27.25
CA PRO A 135 -0.47 15.59 26.36
C PRO A 135 -1.41 16.62 27.13
N GLN A 136 -2.77 16.44 27.27
CA GLN A 136 -3.76 17.12 28.21
C GLN A 136 -4.04 18.68 28.13
N VAL A 137 -5.24 19.32 28.34
CA VAL A 137 -6.67 18.98 28.65
C VAL A 137 -7.73 20.15 28.31
N GLU A 138 -9.00 19.83 27.94
CA GLU A 138 -10.36 20.53 28.13
C GLU A 138 -10.83 21.83 27.17
N ASN A 139 -12.62 22.33 25.73
CA ASN A 139 -13.29 23.24 24.72
C ASN A 139 -14.59 24.02 25.18
N GLY A 140 -14.92 25.20 24.60
CA GLY A 140 -16.32 25.71 24.37
C GLY A 140 -16.72 27.14 24.90
N THR A 141 -17.80 27.89 24.52
CA THR A 141 -18.63 28.27 23.30
C THR A 141 -19.54 29.51 23.74
N ILE A 142 -20.49 30.27 23.11
CA ILE A 142 -21.23 30.46 21.81
C ILE A 142 -21.71 31.96 21.66
N SER A 143 -21.69 32.59 20.46
CA SER A 143 -22.17 33.98 20.14
C SER A 143 -23.73 34.18 20.10
N PRO A 144 -24.27 35.33 19.57
CA PRO A 144 -25.67 35.52 19.10
C PRO A 144 -25.80 35.95 17.60
N ALA A 145 -27.03 36.08 17.02
CA ALA A 145 -27.31 36.59 15.64
C ALA A 145 -28.80 37.00 15.36
N ARG A 146 -29.06 37.77 14.27
CA ARG A 146 -30.36 38.30 13.69
C ARG A 146 -30.10 38.92 12.27
N SER A 147 -31.01 39.41 11.40
CA SER A 147 -32.41 39.09 10.92
C SER A 147 -32.93 40.30 10.06
N SER A 148 -33.74 40.28 8.97
CA SER A 148 -34.33 39.28 8.05
C SER A 148 -35.22 39.98 6.95
N THR A 149 -35.76 39.26 5.93
CA THR A 149 -36.69 39.72 4.81
C THR A 149 -36.00 40.45 3.62
N SER A 150 -36.60 40.76 2.44
CA SER A 150 -38.00 40.75 1.91
C SER A 150 -38.09 40.44 0.37
N SER A 151 -39.20 40.75 -0.35
CA SER A 151 -39.54 40.15 -1.70
C SER A 151 -40.43 40.95 -2.69
N ARG A 152 -40.24 40.81 -4.03
CA ARG A 152 -41.27 40.51 -5.10
C ARG A 152 -40.79 40.65 -6.59
N MET A 153 -41.60 40.18 -7.56
CA MET A 153 -41.40 40.09 -9.05
C MET A 153 -42.61 40.66 -9.84
N PRO A 154 -42.52 40.89 -11.18
CA PRO A 154 -43.49 40.28 -12.14
C PRO A 154 -42.96 39.98 -13.59
N SER A 155 -43.83 39.42 -14.45
CA SER A 155 -43.64 39.00 -15.88
C SER A 155 -44.85 39.35 -16.78
N PRO A 156 -44.84 39.20 -18.13
CA PRO A 156 -45.86 38.33 -18.80
C PRO A 156 -45.63 37.76 -20.26
N MET A 157 -46.13 36.53 -20.53
CA MET A 157 -46.79 35.98 -21.77
C MET A 157 -46.03 35.94 -23.14
N ARG A 158 -46.40 35.18 -24.21
CA ARG A 158 -47.62 34.42 -24.65
C ARG A 158 -47.28 33.12 -25.47
N SER A 159 -48.28 32.31 -25.87
CA SER A 159 -48.23 30.90 -26.39
C SER A 159 -48.51 30.70 -27.92
N GLU A 160 -48.64 29.41 -28.35
CA GLU A 160 -49.15 28.84 -29.65
C GLU A 160 -48.16 28.77 -30.88
N GLU A 161 -48.16 27.81 -31.83
CA GLU A 161 -48.65 26.39 -31.94
C GLU A 161 -48.06 25.68 -33.22
N ALA A 162 -48.10 24.34 -33.31
CA ALA A 162 -48.03 23.46 -34.53
C ALA A 162 -46.71 23.29 -35.37
N ALA A 163 -46.75 22.34 -36.35
CA ALA A 163 -45.66 21.79 -37.20
C ALA A 163 -46.25 21.31 -38.59
N PRO A 164 -45.65 20.46 -39.48
CA PRO A 164 -44.28 19.90 -39.63
C PRO A 164 -43.73 19.78 -41.11
N ILE A 165 -42.60 19.06 -41.31
CA ILE A 165 -42.15 18.30 -42.54
C ILE A 165 -41.52 19.04 -43.78
N LYS A 166 -40.41 18.42 -44.28
CA LYS A 166 -39.78 18.41 -45.65
C LYS A 166 -38.66 19.39 -46.07
N GLU A 167 -37.96 18.95 -47.13
CA GLU A 167 -36.72 19.44 -47.77
C GLU A 167 -36.99 20.67 -48.70
N GLU A 168 -36.03 21.43 -49.26
CA GLU A 168 -34.62 21.17 -49.61
C GLU A 168 -33.78 22.48 -49.78
N LYS A 169 -32.43 22.38 -49.74
CA LYS A 169 -31.38 23.27 -50.33
C LYS A 169 -31.32 24.81 -50.03
N SER A 170 -30.11 25.21 -49.56
CA SER A 170 -29.24 26.31 -50.10
C SER A 170 -29.43 27.80 -49.70
N ASN A 171 -28.30 28.42 -49.25
CA ASN A 171 -27.92 29.85 -49.31
C ASN A 171 -28.76 30.91 -48.54
N LYS A 172 -28.21 32.02 -48.01
CA LYS A 172 -26.82 32.43 -47.67
C LYS A 172 -26.85 33.69 -46.77
N GLU A 173 -25.72 34.03 -46.14
CA GLU A 173 -25.29 35.40 -45.72
C GLU A 173 -26.22 36.31 -44.88
N LYS A 174 -25.80 36.55 -43.61
CA LYS A 174 -25.55 37.89 -43.02
C LYS A 174 -24.76 37.76 -41.71
N ILE A 175 -24.04 38.83 -41.32
CA ILE A 175 -23.12 39.02 -40.15
C ILE A 175 -21.61 39.07 -40.51
N SER A 176 -21.13 38.41 -41.56
CA SER A 176 -19.71 38.50 -41.98
C SER A 176 -19.29 39.86 -42.57
N SER A 177 -20.22 40.82 -42.71
CA SER A 177 -20.04 42.07 -43.45
C SER A 177 -19.69 43.30 -42.59
N LEU A 178 -19.25 43.12 -41.34
CA LEU A 178 -18.86 44.24 -40.45
C LEU A 178 -17.35 44.26 -40.09
N LEU A 179 -16.62 43.18 -40.39
CA LEU A 179 -15.17 43.09 -40.12
C LEU A 179 -14.30 43.18 -41.39
N SER A 180 -14.92 43.18 -42.58
CA SER A 180 -14.25 43.26 -43.89
C SER A 180 -13.97 44.70 -44.37
N GLN A 181 -13.95 45.68 -43.46
CA GLN A 181 -13.93 47.12 -43.82
C GLN A 181 -12.77 47.91 -43.19
N ILE A 182 -11.85 47.25 -42.47
CA ILE A 182 -10.67 47.88 -41.85
C ILE A 182 -9.35 47.47 -42.52
N PHE A 183 -9.31 46.33 -43.22
CA PHE A 183 -8.10 45.86 -43.91
C PHE A 183 -8.29 45.68 -45.44
N ASN A 184 -7.45 46.41 -46.18
CA ASN A 184 -7.07 46.24 -47.60
C ASN A 184 -8.06 46.62 -48.72
N ARG A 185 -8.00 47.91 -49.13
CA ARG A 185 -7.96 48.39 -50.53
C ARG A 185 -7.09 49.67 -50.57
N ASN A 186 -6.24 49.95 -51.57
CA ASN A 186 -5.85 49.21 -52.78
C ASN A 186 -4.33 48.99 -52.83
N SER A 187 -3.92 47.97 -53.58
CA SER A 187 -2.65 47.92 -54.30
C SER A 187 -2.94 47.95 -55.80
N ASP A 188 -2.22 48.76 -56.57
CA ASP A 188 -2.15 48.74 -58.03
C ASP A 188 -0.80 49.40 -58.43
N SER A 189 -0.07 48.97 -59.46
CA SER A 189 -0.40 48.00 -60.52
C SER A 189 0.85 47.37 -61.20
N VAL A 190 0.66 46.14 -61.72
CA VAL A 190 1.29 45.54 -62.94
C VAL A 190 2.82 45.24 -62.97
N GLN A 191 3.17 44.20 -63.74
CA GLN A 191 4.51 43.59 -63.97
C GLN A 191 5.14 44.11 -65.31
N PRO A 192 6.19 43.53 -65.97
CA PRO A 192 7.06 42.38 -65.63
C PRO A 192 8.58 42.50 -66.00
N ALA A 193 9.30 41.41 -65.72
CA ALA A 193 10.42 40.83 -66.50
C ALA A 193 11.86 41.44 -66.50
N ALA A 194 12.76 40.68 -65.88
CA ALA A 194 14.02 40.14 -66.43
C ALA A 194 15.23 41.04 -66.82
N SER A 195 16.35 40.73 -66.16
CA SER A 195 17.69 40.41 -66.72
C SER A 195 18.89 41.31 -66.37
N ASN A 196 20.04 40.64 -66.25
CA ASN A 196 21.43 41.08 -66.50
C ASN A 196 22.13 42.15 -65.61
N LYS A 197 23.08 41.63 -64.82
CA LYS A 197 24.51 42.03 -64.71
C LYS A 197 24.95 43.44 -64.25
N ILE A 198 25.83 43.43 -63.23
CA ILE A 198 27.17 44.08 -63.14
C ILE A 198 27.23 45.59 -63.58
N THR A 199 27.65 46.59 -62.78
CA THR A 199 28.97 46.75 -62.10
C THR A 199 28.98 47.98 -61.14
N ASP A 200 29.98 48.01 -60.24
CA ASP A 200 30.66 49.17 -59.60
C ASP A 200 29.98 50.13 -58.58
N LEU A 201 30.82 50.55 -57.61
CA LEU A 201 30.67 51.69 -56.68
C LEU A 201 31.13 53.00 -57.37
N PRO A 202 30.77 54.21 -56.88
CA PRO A 202 31.54 54.93 -55.82
C PRO A 202 30.65 55.36 -54.63
N GLU A 203 31.08 55.37 -53.36
CA GLU A 203 32.02 56.27 -52.61
C GLU A 203 31.35 57.51 -51.94
N LEU A 204 32.00 58.01 -50.88
CA LEU A 204 31.55 59.00 -49.87
C LEU A 204 31.84 60.47 -50.30
N PRO A 205 31.24 61.50 -49.66
CA PRO A 205 31.72 62.07 -48.37
C PRO A 205 30.56 62.32 -47.36
N GLU A 206 30.69 62.64 -46.06
CA GLU A 206 31.55 63.59 -45.30
C GLU A 206 31.36 65.07 -45.70
N THR A 207 31.44 66.10 -44.83
CA THR A 207 31.76 66.21 -43.37
C THR A 207 30.47 66.35 -42.52
N ASP A 208 30.19 67.21 -41.49
CA ASP A 208 30.83 68.36 -40.81
C ASP A 208 30.17 68.63 -39.41
N ASP A 209 30.67 69.62 -38.65
CA ASP A 209 30.26 70.02 -37.27
C ASP A 209 29.20 71.18 -37.27
N SER A 210 28.60 71.72 -36.18
CA SER A 210 29.10 72.03 -34.83
C SER A 210 28.02 72.40 -33.77
N GLU A 211 28.49 72.55 -32.52
CA GLU A 211 27.85 72.72 -31.20
C GLU A 211 26.77 73.82 -30.98
N VAL A 212 25.89 73.61 -29.98
CA VAL A 212 25.59 74.53 -28.84
C VAL A 212 24.72 73.80 -27.78
N SER A 213 24.71 74.27 -26.52
CA SER A 213 24.52 73.46 -25.29
C SER A 213 23.31 73.76 -24.39
N GLU A 214 22.85 72.72 -23.67
CA GLU A 214 22.06 72.71 -22.41
C GLU A 214 20.63 73.33 -22.45
N ASP A 215 19.60 72.73 -21.85
CA ASP A 215 19.49 72.31 -20.43
C ASP A 215 18.83 70.92 -20.22
N LYS A 216 18.86 70.39 -18.99
CA LYS A 216 18.53 68.99 -18.63
C LYS A 216 17.06 68.72 -18.27
N VAL A 217 16.58 67.54 -18.68
CA VAL A 217 15.78 66.63 -17.83
C VAL A 217 16.32 65.21 -18.00
N GLU A 218 16.59 64.51 -16.90
CA GLU A 218 17.07 63.12 -16.92
C GLU A 218 15.91 62.13 -16.68
N GLU A 219 15.67 61.20 -17.60
CA GLU A 219 15.00 59.93 -17.29
C GLU A 219 16.01 58.77 -17.43
N GLN A 220 16.60 58.39 -16.30
CA GLN A 220 17.54 57.28 -16.22
C GLN A 220 16.77 55.94 -16.28
N SER A 221 16.99 55.16 -17.34
CA SER A 221 16.67 53.72 -17.34
C SER A 221 17.96 52.92 -17.21
N SER A 222 18.54 52.94 -16.02
CA SER A 222 19.68 52.10 -15.68
C SER A 222 19.35 50.62 -15.86
N SER A 223 20.28 49.86 -16.42
CA SER A 223 20.18 48.40 -16.50
C SER A 223 20.40 47.83 -15.09
N ALA A 224 19.31 47.66 -14.34
CA ALA A 224 19.34 47.08 -13.00
C ALA A 224 20.05 45.72 -13.02
N ASN A 225 20.91 45.49 -12.03
CA ASN A 225 21.70 44.26 -11.97
C ASN A 225 20.76 43.05 -11.76
N PHE A 226 21.07 41.89 -12.36
CA PHE A 226 20.25 40.69 -12.21
C PHE A 226 20.04 40.33 -10.72
N GLU A 227 21.10 40.44 -9.91
CA GLU A 227 21.07 40.20 -8.46
C GLU A 227 20.11 41.16 -7.71
N GLU A 228 20.04 42.42 -8.14
CA GLU A 228 19.18 43.45 -7.56
C GLU A 228 17.71 43.21 -7.92
N LEU A 229 17.44 42.78 -9.16
CA LEU A 229 16.12 42.35 -9.59
C LEU A 229 15.65 41.10 -8.83
N MET A 230 16.53 40.09 -8.66
CA MET A 230 16.22 38.89 -7.89
C MET A 230 15.90 39.23 -6.43
N LYS A 231 16.73 40.03 -5.76
CA LYS A 231 16.45 40.49 -4.39
C LYS A 231 15.11 41.23 -4.27
N SER A 232 14.73 42.02 -5.28
CA SER A 232 13.43 42.71 -5.33
C SER A 232 12.21 41.78 -5.51
N MET A 233 12.42 40.51 -5.90
CA MET A 233 11.42 39.44 -5.87
C MET A 233 11.42 38.74 -4.51
N GLU A 234 12.60 38.44 -3.94
CA GLU A 234 12.75 37.74 -2.66
C GLU A 234 12.16 38.50 -1.47
N GLU A 235 12.09 39.82 -1.54
CA GLU A 235 11.38 40.66 -0.55
C GLU A 235 9.85 40.63 -0.72
N LYS A 236 9.31 40.20 -1.88
CA LYS A 236 7.87 40.09 -2.18
C LYS A 236 7.33 38.66 -2.00
N ASP A 237 8.08 37.65 -2.41
CA ASP A 237 7.60 36.27 -2.59
C ASP A 237 7.58 35.39 -1.32
N GLN A 238 7.89 35.96 -0.15
CA GLN A 238 8.05 35.26 1.14
C GLN A 238 6.79 34.52 1.66
N SER A 239 5.68 34.56 0.93
CA SER A 239 4.45 33.83 1.26
C SER A 239 3.79 33.10 0.08
N SER A 240 4.44 33.05 -1.10
CA SER A 240 3.93 32.33 -2.29
C SER A 240 4.25 30.83 -2.24
N GLU A 241 3.31 29.96 -2.60
CA GLU A 241 3.52 28.50 -2.68
C GLU A 241 4.25 28.10 -3.99
N MET A 242 4.95 26.95 -3.98
CA MET A 242 5.65 26.45 -5.17
C MET A 242 4.62 25.93 -6.21
N PRO A 243 4.69 26.34 -7.50
CA PRO A 243 3.79 25.80 -8.53
C PRO A 243 4.00 24.30 -8.75
N GLY A 244 2.89 23.56 -8.86
CA GLY A 244 2.89 22.12 -9.09
C GLY A 244 3.27 21.72 -10.52
N ASN A 245 3.75 20.49 -10.68
CA ASN A 245 4.20 19.93 -11.96
C ASN A 245 3.13 20.00 -13.08
N LEU A 246 3.58 20.31 -14.29
CA LEU A 246 2.72 20.42 -15.47
C LEU A 246 2.21 19.04 -15.96
N PRO A 247 0.97 18.97 -16.50
CA PRO A 247 0.27 17.70 -16.77
C PRO A 247 0.83 16.86 -17.92
N GLY A 248 1.78 17.37 -18.72
CA GLY A 248 2.52 16.57 -19.71
C GLY A 248 3.59 15.66 -19.08
N GLY A 249 3.86 15.82 -17.79
CA GLY A 249 4.81 15.02 -17.02
C GLY A 249 6.17 15.70 -16.83
N ILE A 250 7.04 15.01 -16.09
CA ILE A 250 8.41 15.44 -15.77
C ILE A 250 9.35 14.97 -16.90
N MET A 251 10.23 15.86 -17.35
CA MET A 251 11.23 15.67 -18.41
C MET A 251 12.65 15.52 -17.84
N LEU A 252 12.94 16.18 -16.71
CA LEU A 252 14.18 16.07 -15.95
C LEU A 252 13.86 16.16 -14.45
N ASP A 253 14.50 15.31 -13.65
CA ASP A 253 14.40 15.27 -12.20
C ASP A 253 15.80 14.92 -11.67
N GLN A 254 16.53 15.90 -11.13
CA GLN A 254 17.94 15.71 -10.79
C GLN A 254 18.39 16.60 -9.63
N MET A 255 19.22 16.03 -8.74
CA MET A 255 19.87 16.77 -7.66
C MET A 255 21.36 17.04 -7.98
N TYR A 256 21.84 18.21 -7.57
CA TYR A 256 23.20 18.72 -7.80
C TYR A 256 23.78 19.32 -6.51
N VAL A 257 25.10 19.21 -6.31
CA VAL A 257 25.83 19.87 -5.21
C VAL A 257 26.13 21.32 -5.58
N ILE A 258 25.21 22.22 -5.26
CA ILE A 258 25.22 23.67 -5.52
C ILE A 258 24.09 24.32 -4.70
N ALA A 259 24.21 25.58 -4.29
CA ALA A 259 23.11 26.29 -3.62
C ALA A 259 21.98 26.67 -4.60
N PRO A 260 20.70 26.75 -4.17
CA PRO A 260 19.58 27.05 -5.08
C PRO A 260 19.71 28.38 -5.82
N SER A 261 20.24 29.41 -5.17
CA SER A 261 20.50 30.73 -5.75
C SER A 261 21.62 30.71 -6.80
N GLU A 262 22.70 29.96 -6.53
CA GLU A 262 23.82 29.75 -7.46
C GLU A 262 23.36 28.98 -8.70
N LEU A 263 22.52 27.95 -8.54
CA LEU A 263 21.94 27.21 -9.67
C LEU A 263 20.97 28.08 -10.48
N ASN A 264 20.15 28.89 -9.82
CA ASN A 264 19.28 29.85 -10.49
C ASN A 264 20.08 30.88 -11.31
N SER A 265 21.17 31.41 -10.74
CA SER A 265 22.08 32.32 -11.46
C SER A 265 22.77 31.63 -12.64
N LEU A 266 23.26 30.39 -12.45
CA LEU A 266 23.89 29.60 -13.51
C LEU A 266 22.94 29.33 -14.69
N LEU A 267 21.65 29.08 -14.45
CA LEU A 267 20.67 28.80 -15.50
C LEU A 267 20.10 30.09 -16.14
N PHE A 268 19.87 31.14 -15.35
CA PHE A 268 19.01 32.27 -15.75
C PHE A 268 19.67 33.65 -15.75
N SER A 269 20.86 33.85 -15.16
CA SER A 269 21.55 35.15 -15.22
C SER A 269 21.90 35.57 -16.66
N SER A 270 21.89 36.87 -16.92
CA SER A 270 22.30 37.46 -18.20
C SER A 270 23.77 37.22 -18.53
N ASP A 271 24.62 37.08 -17.50
CA ASP A 271 26.06 36.87 -17.65
C ASP A 271 26.44 35.39 -17.83
N SER A 272 25.48 34.47 -17.68
CA SER A 272 25.75 33.04 -17.80
C SER A 272 25.90 32.59 -19.25
N ASN A 273 27.01 31.92 -19.54
CA ASN A 273 27.22 31.24 -20.83
C ASN A 273 26.38 29.95 -20.99
N HIS A 274 25.57 29.54 -20.00
CA HIS A 274 24.77 28.31 -20.07
C HIS A 274 23.84 28.28 -21.28
N LEU A 275 23.04 29.33 -21.52
CA LEU A 275 22.12 29.37 -22.67
C LEU A 275 22.84 29.30 -24.03
N ARG A 276 24.04 29.89 -24.14
CA ARG A 276 24.86 29.82 -25.37
C ARG A 276 25.29 28.38 -25.64
N GLN A 277 25.84 27.70 -24.63
CA GLN A 277 26.31 26.33 -24.75
C GLN A 277 25.16 25.32 -24.94
N VAL A 278 23.99 25.57 -24.36
CA VAL A 278 22.79 24.78 -24.64
C VAL A 278 22.33 24.95 -26.09
N ALA A 279 22.35 26.18 -26.63
CA ALA A 279 22.05 26.40 -28.05
C ALA A 279 23.08 25.73 -28.98
N GLU A 280 24.38 25.81 -28.65
CA GLU A 280 25.47 25.14 -29.37
C GLU A 280 25.28 23.61 -29.43
N ILE A 281 25.05 22.96 -28.29
CA ILE A 281 24.81 21.50 -28.22
C ILE A 281 23.52 21.10 -28.95
N GLN A 282 22.47 21.92 -28.87
CA GLN A 282 21.21 21.70 -29.60
C GLN A 282 21.27 22.08 -31.09
N GLY A 283 22.42 22.53 -31.61
CA GLY A 283 22.59 22.97 -32.99
C GLY A 283 21.68 24.14 -33.38
N SER A 284 21.35 25.03 -32.44
CA SER A 284 20.50 26.19 -32.67
C SER A 284 21.35 27.44 -32.96
N THR A 285 21.00 28.18 -34.02
CA THR A 285 21.70 29.41 -34.44
C THR A 285 20.95 30.66 -33.99
N ASP A 286 21.57 31.82 -34.20
CA ASP A 286 20.93 33.14 -34.07
C ASP A 286 20.30 33.42 -32.68
N LEU A 287 20.92 32.87 -31.62
CA LEU A 287 20.47 33.05 -30.24
C LEU A 287 20.55 34.51 -29.81
N GLN A 288 19.39 35.10 -29.52
CA GLN A 288 19.24 36.43 -28.93
C GLN A 288 18.53 36.30 -27.58
N VAL A 289 19.21 36.68 -26.50
CA VAL A 289 18.67 36.68 -25.14
C VAL A 289 18.34 38.11 -24.74
N GLY A 290 17.05 38.41 -24.53
CA GLY A 290 16.62 39.71 -24.00
C GLY A 290 16.94 39.86 -22.51
N PRO A 291 17.15 41.10 -22.01
CA PRO A 291 17.34 41.35 -20.59
C PRO A 291 16.06 41.04 -19.80
N TRP A 292 16.22 40.68 -18.53
CA TRP A 292 15.11 40.60 -17.59
C TRP A 292 14.50 41.98 -17.36
N LYS A 293 13.16 42.05 -17.43
CA LYS A 293 12.37 43.25 -17.18
C LYS A 293 11.27 42.90 -16.17
N PHE A 294 10.99 43.82 -15.25
CA PHE A 294 9.84 43.69 -14.36
C PHE A 294 8.56 44.09 -15.11
N ASP A 295 7.58 43.19 -15.15
CA ASP A 295 6.26 43.45 -15.71
C ASP A 295 5.29 43.87 -14.58
N PRO A 296 4.86 45.15 -14.55
CA PRO A 296 3.99 45.66 -13.49
C PRO A 296 2.55 45.11 -13.55
N GLU A 297 2.08 44.56 -14.67
CA GLU A 297 0.72 43.99 -14.76
C GLU A 297 0.63 42.60 -14.12
N SER A 298 1.69 41.79 -14.23
CA SER A 298 1.76 40.46 -13.61
C SER A 298 2.59 40.40 -12.32
N GLY A 299 3.28 41.49 -11.97
CA GLY A 299 4.15 41.58 -10.79
C GLY A 299 5.42 40.71 -10.87
N SER A 300 5.80 40.26 -12.06
CA SER A 300 6.83 39.22 -12.26
C SER A 300 7.99 39.69 -13.14
N LEU A 301 9.15 39.04 -13.00
CA LEU A 301 10.28 39.22 -13.93
C LEU A 301 10.07 38.39 -15.20
N LYS A 302 10.20 39.03 -16.36
CA LYS A 302 10.06 38.42 -17.69
C LYS A 302 11.25 38.73 -18.59
N ARG A 303 11.58 37.81 -19.50
CA ARG A 303 12.42 38.06 -20.67
C ARG A 303 11.93 37.28 -21.88
N VAL A 304 12.37 37.68 -23.06
CA VAL A 304 12.15 36.94 -24.32
C VAL A 304 13.50 36.43 -24.81
N VAL A 305 13.55 35.15 -25.19
CA VAL A 305 14.69 34.52 -25.86
C VAL A 305 14.24 34.11 -27.26
N THR A 306 15.07 34.31 -28.29
CA THR A 306 14.77 33.81 -29.64
C THR A 306 15.99 33.10 -30.23
N TYR A 307 15.75 32.06 -31.02
CA TYR A 307 16.79 31.23 -31.64
C TYR A 307 16.20 30.53 -32.87
N VAL A 308 17.07 30.10 -33.80
CA VAL A 308 16.68 29.30 -34.96
C VAL A 308 17.10 27.85 -34.70
N LYS A 309 16.13 26.93 -34.60
CA LYS A 309 16.42 25.51 -34.39
C LYS A 309 16.69 24.82 -35.73
N ALA A 310 17.71 23.96 -35.78
CA ALA A 310 18.14 23.30 -37.00
C ALA A 310 17.06 22.47 -37.70
N ALA A 311 17.22 22.28 -39.02
CA ALA A 311 16.32 21.47 -39.83
C ALA A 311 16.33 19.99 -39.38
N SER A 312 15.14 19.41 -39.26
CA SER A 312 14.92 18.00 -38.95
C SER A 312 14.45 17.24 -40.20
N ARG A 313 14.36 15.91 -40.11
CA ARG A 313 13.89 15.04 -41.21
C ARG A 313 12.47 15.35 -41.71
N LEU A 314 11.67 16.10 -40.94
CA LEU A 314 10.25 16.40 -41.27
C LEU A 314 9.95 17.91 -41.35
N ILE A 315 10.85 18.77 -40.88
CA ILE A 315 10.61 20.21 -40.72
C ILE A 315 11.89 20.97 -41.04
N LYS A 316 11.81 22.06 -41.81
CA LYS A 316 12.95 22.95 -42.08
C LYS A 316 13.44 23.63 -40.79
N ALA A 317 14.57 24.34 -40.87
CA ALA A 317 14.99 25.21 -39.78
C ALA A 317 13.91 26.27 -39.52
N ILE A 318 13.67 26.58 -38.24
CA ILE A 318 12.53 27.39 -37.78
C ILE A 318 12.96 28.33 -36.66
N LYS A 319 12.47 29.57 -36.71
CA LYS A 319 12.58 30.51 -35.59
C LYS A 319 11.65 30.12 -34.44
N ALA A 320 12.23 29.98 -33.26
CA ALA A 320 11.54 29.86 -31.98
C ALA A 320 11.58 31.19 -31.22
N ILE A 321 10.52 31.45 -30.45
CA ILE A 321 10.37 32.59 -29.55
C ILE A 321 9.93 32.02 -28.20
N GLU A 322 10.67 32.32 -27.14
CA GLU A 322 10.48 31.76 -25.81
C GLU A 322 10.28 32.88 -24.79
N ASP A 323 9.05 33.00 -24.28
CA ASP A 323 8.67 33.92 -23.23
C ASP A 323 9.00 33.28 -21.87
N GLN A 324 10.07 33.72 -21.19
CA GLN A 324 10.44 33.22 -19.86
C GLN A 324 9.90 34.16 -18.77
N THR A 325 9.17 33.60 -17.79
CA THR A 325 8.56 34.33 -16.66
C THR A 325 8.92 33.66 -15.33
N TYR A 326 9.43 34.42 -14.35
CA TYR A 326 9.52 33.92 -12.97
C TYR A 326 8.13 33.86 -12.34
N LEU A 327 7.74 32.68 -11.86
CA LEU A 327 6.53 32.46 -11.07
C LEU A 327 6.79 32.50 -9.55
N LYS A 328 8.04 32.31 -9.14
CA LYS A 328 8.50 32.36 -7.75
C LYS A 328 10.01 32.61 -7.67
N ALA A 329 10.46 33.44 -6.73
CA ALA A 329 11.85 33.59 -6.32
C ALA A 329 11.94 34.08 -4.86
N ASP A 330 12.29 33.20 -3.90
CA ASP A 330 12.29 33.51 -2.45
C ASP A 330 13.64 33.30 -1.72
N GLY A 331 14.75 33.19 -2.45
CA GLY A 331 16.08 32.94 -1.89
C GLY A 331 16.42 31.45 -1.70
N LYS A 332 15.43 30.56 -1.82
CA LYS A 332 15.59 29.10 -1.63
C LYS A 332 14.88 28.28 -2.70
N CYS A 333 13.75 28.78 -3.19
CA CYS A 333 12.89 28.17 -4.18
C CYS A 333 12.69 29.15 -5.34
N TYR A 334 12.98 28.68 -6.55
CA TYR A 334 12.82 29.44 -7.79
C TYR A 334 11.96 28.65 -8.77
N ALA A 335 11.06 29.32 -9.50
CA ALA A 335 10.25 28.71 -10.54
C ALA A 335 10.19 29.60 -11.76
N VAL A 336 10.60 29.07 -12.92
CA VAL A 336 10.57 29.78 -14.22
C VAL A 336 9.70 29.01 -15.20
N LEU A 337 8.68 29.68 -15.73
CA LEU A 337 7.83 29.17 -16.81
C LEU A 337 8.34 29.73 -18.15
N ALA A 338 8.80 28.83 -19.01
CA ALA A 338 9.16 29.11 -20.40
C ALA A 338 7.99 28.75 -21.32
N SER A 339 7.49 29.72 -22.08
CA SER A 339 6.42 29.58 -23.06
C SER A 339 6.99 29.69 -24.47
N VAL A 340 7.11 28.57 -25.18
CA VAL A 340 7.72 28.48 -26.51
C VAL A 340 6.65 28.54 -27.61
N ASN A 341 6.86 29.46 -28.54
CA ASN A 341 6.12 29.63 -29.79
C ASN A 341 7.06 29.41 -30.99
N THR A 342 6.58 28.72 -32.02
CA THR A 342 7.34 28.41 -33.24
C THR A 342 6.52 28.81 -34.47
N PRO A 343 6.35 30.13 -34.76
CA PRO A 343 5.33 30.64 -35.69
C PRO A 343 5.44 30.10 -37.12
N GLU A 344 6.62 29.65 -37.54
CA GLU A 344 6.89 29.07 -38.86
C GLU A 344 6.56 27.56 -38.95
N ALA A 345 6.17 26.93 -37.84
CA ALA A 345 5.89 25.49 -37.79
C ALA A 345 4.51 25.11 -38.37
N PRO A 346 4.38 23.90 -38.94
CA PRO A 346 3.07 23.35 -39.30
C PRO A 346 2.11 23.39 -38.09
N TYR A 347 0.96 24.03 -38.28
CA TYR A 347 -0.08 24.23 -37.25
C TYR A 347 0.31 25.11 -36.05
N ALA A 348 1.35 25.94 -36.13
CA ALA A 348 1.82 26.80 -35.04
C ALA A 348 0.72 27.65 -34.35
N SER A 349 -0.25 28.18 -35.10
CA SER A 349 -1.41 28.93 -34.57
C SER A 349 -2.34 28.12 -33.65
N ASN A 350 -2.16 26.81 -33.57
CA ASN A 350 -3.07 25.89 -32.91
C ASN A 350 -2.52 25.35 -31.59
N TYR A 351 -1.25 25.63 -31.24
CA TYR A 351 -0.63 25.14 -30.01
C TYR A 351 0.45 26.08 -29.44
N ARG A 352 0.73 25.95 -28.15
CA ARG A 352 1.85 26.56 -27.41
C ARG A 352 2.50 25.48 -26.55
N VAL A 353 3.82 25.42 -26.54
CA VAL A 353 4.58 24.53 -25.65
C VAL A 353 4.96 25.30 -24.41
N GLU A 354 4.74 24.73 -23.23
CA GLU A 354 5.11 25.35 -21.96
C GLU A 354 5.95 24.39 -21.12
N VAL A 355 7.05 24.90 -20.57
CA VAL A 355 8.00 24.17 -19.74
C VAL A 355 8.17 24.93 -18.43
N LEU A 356 7.99 24.24 -17.30
CA LEU A 356 8.16 24.77 -15.96
C LEU A 356 9.42 24.16 -15.35
N MET A 357 10.39 25.03 -15.02
CA MET A 357 11.64 24.68 -14.35
C MET A 357 11.54 25.14 -12.90
N CYS A 358 11.56 24.20 -11.96
CA CYS A 358 11.52 24.46 -10.52
C CYS A 358 12.85 24.05 -9.88
N ILE A 359 13.42 24.96 -9.09
CA ILE A 359 14.61 24.73 -8.26
C ILE A 359 14.16 24.83 -6.80
N SER A 360 14.50 23.82 -5.98
CA SER A 360 14.28 23.82 -4.53
C SER A 360 15.50 23.29 -3.77
N PRO A 361 15.60 23.48 -2.44
CA PRO A 361 16.69 22.93 -1.65
C PRO A 361 16.67 21.40 -1.68
N GLY A 362 17.83 20.79 -1.89
CA GLY A 362 18.03 19.35 -1.76
C GLY A 362 18.37 18.93 -0.32
N PRO A 363 18.74 17.65 -0.09
CA PRO A 363 19.13 17.16 1.23
C PRO A 363 20.46 17.77 1.71
N GLU A 364 20.59 17.97 3.02
CA GLU A 364 21.84 18.40 3.66
C GLU A 364 22.91 17.30 3.54
N LEU A 365 24.09 17.67 3.04
CA LEU A 365 25.17 16.72 2.79
C LEU A 365 26.11 16.60 4.00
N PRO A 366 26.68 15.40 4.29
CA PRO A 366 27.64 15.21 5.39
C PRO A 366 28.93 16.05 5.29
N SER A 367 29.19 16.65 4.13
CA SER A 367 30.29 17.61 3.87
C SER A 367 29.98 19.04 4.32
N GLY A 368 28.72 19.36 4.65
CA GLY A 368 28.25 20.74 4.86
C GLY A 368 28.02 21.52 3.56
N GLU A 369 28.19 20.89 2.39
CA GLU A 369 27.88 21.45 1.08
C GLU A 369 26.35 21.56 0.90
N GLN A 370 25.87 22.67 0.36
CA GLN A 370 24.45 22.79 -0.02
C GLN A 370 24.15 21.98 -1.29
N SER A 371 22.90 21.57 -1.44
CA SER A 371 22.42 20.89 -2.64
C SER A 371 21.11 21.50 -3.14
N SER A 372 20.86 21.32 -4.44
CA SER A 372 19.69 21.81 -5.15
C SER A 372 19.01 20.67 -5.89
N HIS A 373 17.68 20.66 -5.86
CA HIS A 373 16.82 19.77 -6.62
C HIS A 373 16.19 20.54 -7.79
N LEU A 374 16.49 20.12 -9.02
CA LEU A 374 15.96 20.70 -10.25
C LEU A 374 14.94 19.73 -10.86
N VAL A 375 13.70 20.19 -10.97
CA VAL A 375 12.60 19.48 -11.64
C VAL A 375 12.15 20.29 -12.84
N VAL A 376 12.08 19.66 -14.01
CA VAL A 376 11.57 20.25 -15.24
C VAL A 376 10.33 19.46 -15.69
N SER A 377 9.18 20.12 -15.75
CA SER A 377 7.93 19.54 -16.27
C SER A 377 7.43 20.32 -17.48
N TRP A 378 6.53 19.73 -18.28
CA TRP A 378 6.04 20.37 -19.51
C TRP A 378 4.53 20.18 -19.73
N ARG A 379 3.94 20.98 -20.62
CA ARG A 379 2.60 20.75 -21.21
C ARG A 379 2.51 21.25 -22.65
N MET A 380 1.57 20.68 -23.39
CA MET A 380 1.16 21.14 -24.72
C MET A 380 -0.23 21.77 -24.62
N ASN A 381 -0.31 23.09 -24.78
CA ASN A 381 -1.56 23.85 -24.73
C ASN A 381 -2.10 24.06 -26.15
N PHE A 382 -3.13 23.31 -26.53
CA PHE A 382 -3.80 23.49 -27.82
C PHE A 382 -4.81 24.64 -27.77
N LEU A 383 -4.57 25.67 -28.57
CA LEU A 383 -5.43 26.85 -28.71
C LEU A 383 -6.60 26.59 -29.67
N HIS A 384 -6.42 25.69 -30.64
CA HIS A 384 -7.43 25.34 -31.64
C HIS A 384 -7.47 23.82 -31.87
N ASN A 385 -8.65 23.27 -32.16
CA ASN A 385 -8.81 21.85 -32.46
C ASN A 385 -8.09 21.46 -33.76
N THR A 386 -7.32 20.36 -33.72
CA THR A 386 -6.63 19.80 -34.89
C THR A 386 -6.70 18.27 -34.87
N MET A 387 -6.93 17.67 -36.04
CA MET A 387 -6.93 16.20 -36.19
C MET A 387 -5.55 15.57 -35.97
N MET A 388 -4.48 16.36 -35.99
CA MET A 388 -3.10 15.88 -35.82
C MET A 388 -2.58 15.99 -34.37
N LYS A 389 -3.46 16.25 -33.38
CA LYS A 389 -3.10 16.49 -31.96
C LYS A 389 -2.02 15.51 -31.45
N GLY A 390 -2.24 14.21 -31.58
CA GLY A 390 -1.32 13.18 -31.06
C GLY A 390 0.04 13.13 -31.76
N MET A 391 0.12 13.50 -33.04
CA MET A 391 1.41 13.59 -33.76
C MET A 391 2.22 14.82 -33.31
N ILE A 392 1.55 15.96 -33.14
CA ILE A 392 2.17 17.21 -32.68
C ILE A 392 2.63 17.06 -31.22
N GLU A 393 1.78 16.52 -30.36
CA GLU A 393 2.05 16.29 -28.94
C GLU A 393 3.17 15.24 -28.74
N GLY A 394 3.16 14.15 -29.52
CA GLY A 394 4.22 13.14 -29.48
C GLY A 394 5.58 13.65 -29.97
N GLY A 395 5.60 14.38 -31.09
CA GLY A 395 6.83 14.97 -31.64
C GLY A 395 7.43 16.04 -30.73
N ALA A 396 6.60 16.91 -30.16
CA ALA A 396 7.05 17.91 -29.20
C ALA A 396 7.55 17.27 -27.89
N ARG A 397 6.86 16.25 -27.36
CA ARG A 397 7.30 15.52 -26.16
C ARG A 397 8.70 14.93 -26.33
N GLN A 398 8.95 14.31 -27.49
CA GLN A 398 10.25 13.71 -27.79
C GLN A 398 11.34 14.78 -27.90
N GLY A 399 11.10 15.85 -28.66
CA GLY A 399 12.08 16.95 -28.83
C GLY A 399 12.35 17.76 -27.56
N VAL A 400 11.39 17.87 -26.65
CA VAL A 400 11.60 18.47 -25.31
C VAL A 400 12.39 17.51 -24.41
N LYS A 401 12.11 16.21 -24.43
CA LYS A 401 12.88 15.22 -23.67
C LYS A 401 14.35 15.18 -24.09
N GLU A 402 14.62 15.03 -25.38
CA GLU A 402 15.98 15.02 -25.95
C GLU A 402 16.73 16.33 -25.64
N SER A 403 16.03 17.47 -25.68
CA SER A 403 16.57 18.78 -25.29
C SER A 403 17.03 18.82 -23.84
N PHE A 404 16.23 18.31 -22.88
CA PHE A 404 16.59 18.34 -21.47
C PHE A 404 17.56 17.23 -21.03
N GLU A 405 17.64 16.12 -21.76
CA GLU A 405 18.73 15.13 -21.59
C GLU A 405 20.10 15.72 -21.94
N GLN A 406 20.18 16.56 -22.98
CA GLN A 406 21.40 17.31 -23.32
C GLN A 406 21.74 18.39 -22.28
N VAL A 407 20.74 19.12 -21.78
CA VAL A 407 20.94 20.09 -20.68
C VAL A 407 21.45 19.42 -19.40
N ALA A 408 20.88 18.28 -19.02
CA ALA A 408 21.32 17.50 -17.86
C ALA A 408 22.77 17.03 -18.00
N THR A 409 23.16 16.60 -19.21
CA THR A 409 24.55 16.19 -19.51
C THR A 409 25.52 17.36 -19.31
N LEU A 410 25.23 18.54 -19.88
CA LEU A 410 26.06 19.74 -19.70
C LEU A 410 26.10 20.23 -18.23
N LEU A 411 25.03 20.05 -17.46
CA LEU A 411 25.05 20.36 -16.03
C LEU A 411 25.92 19.36 -15.25
N ALA A 412 25.88 18.08 -15.59
CA ALA A 412 26.71 17.04 -14.96
C ALA A 412 28.22 17.19 -15.25
N GLU A 413 28.61 17.81 -16.37
CA GLU A 413 30.01 18.18 -16.65
C GLU A 413 30.55 19.29 -15.73
N LYS A 414 29.66 20.17 -15.22
CA LYS A 414 30.02 21.34 -14.40
C LYS A 414 29.77 21.15 -12.91
N LEU A 415 28.75 20.38 -12.56
CA LEU A 415 28.23 20.23 -11.21
C LEU A 415 28.29 18.76 -10.81
N LYS A 416 28.75 18.50 -9.59
CA LYS A 416 28.69 17.16 -8.99
C LYS A 416 27.22 16.75 -8.84
N VAL A 417 26.80 15.79 -9.64
CA VAL A 417 25.47 15.18 -9.57
C VAL A 417 25.35 14.37 -8.28
N LEU A 418 24.21 14.50 -7.60
CA LEU A 418 23.81 13.58 -6.53
C LEU A 418 22.98 12.45 -7.17
N ASP A 419 23.59 11.27 -7.27
CA ASP A 419 22.93 10.08 -7.81
C ASP A 419 22.03 9.46 -6.74
N MET A 420 20.72 9.37 -7.01
CA MET A 420 19.71 8.95 -6.02
C MET A 420 19.80 7.47 -5.62
N LYS A 421 20.73 6.69 -6.19
CA LYS A 421 20.97 5.27 -5.89
C LYS A 421 21.35 5.02 -4.42
N ASP A 422 22.03 5.96 -3.77
CA ASP A 422 22.35 5.86 -2.33
C ASP A 422 21.18 6.26 -1.41
N VAL A 423 20.11 6.91 -1.92
CA VAL A 423 18.99 7.40 -1.10
C VAL A 423 17.63 7.22 -1.79
N GLY A 424 17.13 5.98 -1.80
CA GLY A 424 15.70 5.66 -1.71
C GLY A 424 14.82 5.69 -2.97
N SER A 425 15.18 6.43 -4.02
CA SER A 425 14.28 6.68 -5.16
C SER A 425 13.85 5.42 -5.94
N GLU A 426 14.74 4.44 -6.11
CA GLU A 426 14.45 3.21 -6.85
C GLU A 426 13.25 2.42 -6.30
N LYS A 427 13.05 2.41 -4.97
CA LYS A 427 11.90 1.72 -4.34
C LYS A 427 10.58 2.32 -4.82
N GLU A 428 10.42 3.64 -4.77
CA GLU A 428 9.13 4.26 -5.11
C GLU A 428 8.84 4.17 -6.61
N GLN A 429 9.85 4.38 -7.47
CA GLN A 429 9.66 4.31 -8.92
C GLN A 429 9.42 2.86 -9.42
N ALA A 430 10.14 1.88 -8.87
CA ALA A 430 9.93 0.46 -9.21
C ALA A 430 8.58 -0.07 -8.72
N LEU A 431 8.15 0.29 -7.50
CA LEU A 431 6.84 -0.10 -6.97
C LEU A 431 5.68 0.64 -7.68
N ALA A 432 5.87 1.90 -8.09
CA ALA A 432 4.90 2.61 -8.92
C ALA A 432 4.64 1.90 -10.26
N SER A 433 5.66 1.29 -10.88
CA SER A 433 5.48 0.50 -12.10
C SER A 433 4.68 -0.81 -11.91
N LEU A 434 4.52 -1.27 -10.66
CA LEU A 434 3.73 -2.44 -10.29
C LEU A 434 2.33 -2.09 -9.75
N GLN A 435 2.01 -0.80 -9.55
CA GLN A 435 0.65 -0.38 -9.27
C GLN A 435 -0.21 -0.68 -10.50
N VAL A 436 -1.04 -1.72 -10.40
CA VAL A 436 -1.97 -2.17 -11.45
C VAL A 436 -2.70 -0.96 -12.02
N GLU A 437 -2.52 -0.73 -13.33
CA GLU A 437 -3.16 0.37 -14.07
C GLU A 437 -4.62 0.44 -13.66
N LYS A 438 -5.02 1.57 -13.04
CA LYS A 438 -6.27 1.69 -12.29
C LYS A 438 -7.46 1.67 -13.24
N GLN A 439 -7.83 0.46 -13.68
CA GLN A 439 -8.75 0.21 -14.79
C GLN A 439 -10.02 1.00 -14.54
N SER A 440 -10.25 2.00 -15.39
CA SER A 440 -11.19 3.06 -15.04
C SER A 440 -12.57 2.49 -14.73
N ASP A 441 -13.17 2.98 -13.64
CA ASP A 441 -14.51 2.57 -13.19
C ASP A 441 -15.59 2.81 -14.26
N TRP A 442 -15.26 3.62 -15.28
CA TRP A 442 -15.99 3.80 -16.53
C TRP A 442 -15.83 2.62 -17.51
N ARG A 443 -14.62 2.14 -17.81
CA ARG A 443 -14.39 0.96 -18.68
C ARG A 443 -15.11 -0.28 -18.15
N LEU A 444 -15.06 -0.51 -16.84
CA LEU A 444 -15.73 -1.64 -16.20
C LEU A 444 -17.27 -1.49 -16.26
N ALA A 445 -17.79 -0.28 -16.05
CA ALA A 445 -19.22 -0.01 -16.20
C ALA A 445 -19.69 -0.20 -17.66
N VAL A 446 -18.93 0.28 -18.65
CA VAL A 446 -19.22 0.08 -20.07
C VAL A 446 -19.23 -1.41 -20.42
N GLN A 447 -18.25 -2.20 -19.97
CA GLN A 447 -18.24 -3.65 -20.20
C GLN A 447 -19.42 -4.39 -19.53
N TYR A 448 -19.96 -3.88 -18.42
CA TYR A 448 -21.09 -4.49 -17.72
C TYR A 448 -22.46 -4.09 -18.30
N PHE A 449 -22.62 -2.81 -18.68
CA PHE A 449 -23.89 -2.25 -19.14
C PHE A 449 -24.05 -2.19 -20.67
N ALA A 450 -23.00 -2.37 -21.47
CA ALA A 450 -23.10 -2.53 -22.94
C ALA A 450 -23.61 -3.92 -23.36
N ASN A 451 -24.55 -4.48 -22.60
CA ASN A 451 -25.27 -5.71 -22.92
C ASN A 451 -26.50 -5.34 -23.77
N PHE A 452 -26.78 -6.15 -24.81
CA PHE A 452 -27.92 -5.98 -25.71
C PHE A 452 -29.24 -5.77 -24.96
N THR A 453 -29.48 -6.45 -23.84
CA THR A 453 -30.68 -6.25 -23.02
C THR A 453 -30.82 -4.80 -22.55
N VAL A 454 -29.78 -4.22 -21.94
CA VAL A 454 -29.81 -2.85 -21.40
C VAL A 454 -30.00 -1.83 -22.52
N ILE A 455 -29.29 -2.01 -23.63
CA ILE A 455 -29.38 -1.14 -24.82
C ILE A 455 -30.79 -1.21 -25.41
N SER A 456 -31.36 -2.42 -25.57
CA SER A 456 -32.72 -2.62 -26.05
C SER A 456 -33.76 -1.98 -25.13
N THR A 457 -33.60 -2.05 -23.80
CA THR A 457 -34.54 -1.42 -22.85
C THR A 457 -34.49 0.10 -22.96
N ILE A 458 -33.30 0.69 -23.11
CA ILE A 458 -33.13 2.14 -23.29
C ILE A 458 -33.75 2.60 -24.62
N LEU A 459 -33.54 1.85 -25.71
CA LEU A 459 -34.12 2.17 -27.02
C LEU A 459 -35.65 2.04 -27.03
N MET A 460 -36.21 1.00 -26.39
CA MET A 460 -37.67 0.85 -26.23
C MET A 460 -38.26 1.94 -25.33
N GLY A 461 -37.58 2.31 -24.24
CA GLY A 461 -38.00 3.40 -23.36
C GLY A 461 -37.97 4.76 -24.06
N LEU A 462 -36.95 5.03 -24.90
CA LEU A 462 -36.89 6.21 -25.76
C LEU A 462 -37.98 6.20 -26.83
N TYR A 463 -38.27 5.06 -27.44
CA TYR A 463 -39.39 4.92 -28.39
C TYR A 463 -40.74 5.26 -27.75
N VAL A 464 -41.03 4.69 -26.57
CA VAL A 464 -42.25 4.97 -25.81
C VAL A 464 -42.30 6.45 -25.38
N LEU A 465 -41.20 7.02 -24.89
CA LEU A 465 -41.14 8.44 -24.51
C LEU A 465 -41.37 9.37 -25.71
N VAL A 466 -40.79 9.08 -26.87
CA VAL A 466 -41.02 9.84 -28.11
C VAL A 466 -42.46 9.67 -28.59
N HIS A 467 -43.06 8.49 -28.45
CA HIS A 467 -44.49 8.27 -28.75
C HIS A 467 -45.39 9.13 -27.86
N LEU A 468 -45.15 9.14 -26.54
CA LEU A 468 -45.85 10.01 -25.58
C LEU A 468 -45.64 11.51 -25.86
N CYS A 469 -44.46 11.93 -26.32
CA CYS A 469 -44.20 13.33 -26.67
C CYS A 469 -44.74 13.76 -28.05
N LEU A 470 -45.14 12.80 -28.91
CA LEU A 470 -45.72 13.07 -30.23
C LEU A 470 -47.22 12.77 -30.32
N ALA A 471 -47.79 12.08 -29.33
CA ALA A 471 -49.22 11.93 -29.16
C ALA A 471 -49.87 13.30 -28.87
N MET A 472 -50.74 13.75 -29.78
CA MET A 472 -51.57 14.92 -29.53
C MET A 472 -52.72 14.58 -28.56
N PRO A 473 -53.22 15.54 -27.77
CA PRO A 473 -54.34 15.32 -26.85
C PRO A 473 -55.68 15.18 -27.61
N SER A 474 -55.93 14.01 -28.19
CA SER A 474 -57.16 13.70 -28.94
C SER A 474 -58.25 13.11 -28.04
N THR A 475 -59.28 13.91 -27.78
CA THR A 475 -60.65 13.55 -27.34
C THR A 475 -60.90 12.11 -26.84
N ILE A 476 -61.09 11.99 -25.51
CA ILE A 476 -61.51 10.82 -24.72
C ILE A 476 -62.43 9.84 -25.48
N GLN A 477 -61.97 8.60 -25.67
CA GLN A 477 -62.77 7.43 -26.06
C GLN A 477 -62.34 6.12 -25.34
N GLY A 478 -61.93 6.20 -24.06
CA GLY A 478 -61.45 5.06 -23.26
C GLY A 478 -62.25 4.79 -21.98
N LEU A 479 -61.97 3.66 -21.32
CA LEU A 479 -62.53 3.33 -19.99
C LEU A 479 -61.70 3.99 -18.87
N GLU A 480 -62.06 5.22 -18.50
CA GLU A 480 -61.51 5.87 -17.31
C GLU A 480 -61.99 5.18 -16.02
N PHE A 481 -61.06 4.87 -15.11
CA PHE A 481 -61.37 4.57 -13.71
C PHE A 481 -60.39 5.29 -12.78
N GLY A 482 -60.88 6.34 -12.09
CA GLY A 482 -60.12 7.01 -11.01
C GLY A 482 -58.93 7.89 -11.47
N GLY A 483 -58.93 8.39 -12.70
CA GLY A 483 -57.88 9.31 -13.19
C GLY A 483 -56.60 8.63 -13.69
N LEU A 484 -56.70 7.34 -14.05
CA LEU A 484 -55.68 6.61 -14.81
C LEU A 484 -56.22 6.32 -16.21
N ASP A 485 -55.51 6.81 -17.22
CA ASP A 485 -55.70 6.41 -18.62
C ASP A 485 -55.23 4.97 -18.83
N LEU A 486 -55.97 4.21 -19.64
CA LEU A 486 -55.60 2.86 -20.05
C LEU A 486 -55.15 2.88 -21.53
N PRO A 487 -54.09 2.13 -21.90
CA PRO A 487 -53.55 2.15 -23.27
C PRO A 487 -54.59 1.66 -24.30
N ASP A 488 -54.78 2.44 -25.36
CA ASP A 488 -55.81 2.22 -26.39
C ASP A 488 -55.54 1.01 -27.30
N SER A 489 -54.30 0.49 -27.29
CA SER A 489 -53.90 -0.63 -28.13
C SER A 489 -53.35 -1.83 -27.35
N ILE A 490 -53.74 -3.04 -27.77
CA ILE A 490 -53.12 -4.31 -27.34
C ILE A 490 -51.59 -4.28 -27.61
N GLY A 491 -51.15 -3.59 -28.66
CA GLY A 491 -49.73 -3.39 -28.95
C GLY A 491 -49.01 -2.58 -27.87
N GLU A 492 -49.65 -1.54 -27.32
CA GLU A 492 -49.11 -0.70 -26.25
C GLU A 492 -49.10 -1.45 -24.91
N VAL A 493 -50.15 -2.21 -24.60
CA VAL A 493 -50.17 -3.13 -23.43
C VAL A 493 -48.97 -4.09 -23.49
N VAL A 494 -48.72 -4.71 -24.65
CA VAL A 494 -47.60 -5.65 -24.84
C VAL A 494 -46.25 -4.93 -24.78
N VAL A 495 -46.10 -3.76 -25.40
CA VAL A 495 -44.87 -2.96 -25.36
C VAL A 495 -44.53 -2.52 -23.93
N CYS A 496 -45.51 -2.00 -23.19
CA CYS A 496 -45.34 -1.62 -21.78
C CYS A 496 -45.05 -2.83 -20.89
N GLY A 497 -45.74 -3.95 -21.07
CA GLY A 497 -45.46 -5.19 -20.34
C GLY A 497 -44.04 -5.73 -20.58
N VAL A 498 -43.57 -5.71 -21.84
CA VAL A 498 -42.18 -6.07 -22.17
C VAL A 498 -41.19 -5.06 -21.61
N LEU A 499 -41.50 -3.76 -21.64
CA LEU A 499 -40.65 -2.70 -21.07
C LEU A 499 -40.49 -2.86 -19.55
N VAL A 500 -41.57 -3.20 -18.82
CA VAL A 500 -41.53 -3.49 -17.38
C VAL A 500 -40.67 -4.72 -17.08
N LEU A 501 -40.89 -5.84 -17.78
CA LEU A 501 -40.11 -7.08 -17.58
C LEU A 501 -38.63 -6.93 -17.96
N GLN A 502 -38.31 -6.07 -18.93
CA GLN A 502 -36.92 -5.71 -19.22
C GLN A 502 -36.35 -4.74 -18.19
N GLY A 503 -37.12 -3.74 -17.77
CA GLY A 503 -36.76 -2.75 -16.75
C GLY A 503 -36.44 -3.41 -15.41
N GLU A 504 -37.21 -4.40 -14.98
CA GLU A 504 -36.94 -5.23 -13.80
C GLU A 504 -35.56 -5.92 -13.90
N ARG A 505 -35.25 -6.53 -15.04
CA ARG A 505 -33.95 -7.19 -15.28
C ARG A 505 -32.80 -6.20 -15.29
N VAL A 506 -32.99 -5.01 -15.85
CA VAL A 506 -32.01 -3.91 -15.81
C VAL A 506 -31.83 -3.38 -14.39
N MET A 507 -32.91 -3.22 -13.62
CA MET A 507 -32.86 -2.85 -12.20
C MET A 507 -32.15 -3.91 -11.35
N HIS A 508 -32.31 -5.20 -11.65
CA HIS A 508 -31.59 -6.28 -10.97
C HIS A 508 -30.11 -6.32 -11.35
N LEU A 509 -29.74 -6.00 -12.61
CA LEU A 509 -28.34 -5.79 -13.03
C LEU A 509 -27.72 -4.57 -12.34
N ILE A 510 -28.43 -3.44 -12.28
CA ILE A 510 -28.01 -2.25 -11.54
C ILE A 510 -27.86 -2.57 -10.05
N SER A 511 -28.82 -3.28 -9.45
CA SER A 511 -28.79 -3.70 -8.05
C SER A 511 -27.57 -4.57 -7.76
N ARG A 512 -27.29 -5.59 -8.58
CA ARG A 512 -26.08 -6.44 -8.44
C ARG A 512 -24.79 -5.66 -8.62
N PHE A 513 -24.74 -4.70 -9.55
CA PHE A 513 -23.58 -3.81 -9.74
C PHE A 513 -23.39 -2.85 -8.56
N MET A 514 -24.48 -2.31 -8.01
CA MET A 514 -24.48 -1.45 -6.83
C MET A 514 -24.14 -2.23 -5.56
N GLN A 515 -24.64 -3.45 -5.39
CA GLN A 515 -24.23 -4.39 -4.34
C GLN A 515 -22.74 -4.72 -4.45
N ALA A 516 -22.22 -4.99 -5.65
CA ALA A 516 -20.79 -5.19 -5.88
C ALA A 516 -19.96 -3.92 -5.58
N ARG A 517 -20.50 -2.71 -5.81
CA ARG A 517 -19.86 -1.44 -5.41
C ARG A 517 -19.96 -1.14 -3.92
N VAL A 518 -21.05 -1.50 -3.25
CA VAL A 518 -21.19 -1.43 -1.78
C VAL A 518 -20.27 -2.46 -1.11
N GLN A 519 -20.14 -3.66 -1.69
CA GLN A 519 -19.12 -4.64 -1.29
C GLN A 519 -17.71 -4.09 -1.54
N LYS A 520 -17.38 -3.46 -2.67
CA LYS A 520 -16.08 -2.76 -2.83
C LYS A 520 -15.86 -1.66 -1.78
N GLY A 521 -16.90 -0.88 -1.45
CA GLY A 521 -16.85 0.15 -0.42
C GLY A 521 -16.59 -0.40 0.99
N LYS A 522 -17.26 -1.51 1.36
CA LYS A 522 -17.01 -2.21 2.62
C LYS A 522 -15.68 -2.98 2.63
N SER A 523 -15.29 -3.60 1.51
CA SER A 523 -13.99 -4.24 1.35
C SER A 523 -12.84 -3.25 1.53
N CYS A 524 -12.99 -1.99 1.10
CA CYS A 524 -11.96 -0.97 1.33
C CYS A 524 -11.69 -0.69 2.83
N LEU A 525 -12.55 -1.17 3.74
CA LEU A 525 -12.35 -1.13 5.19
C LEU A 525 -12.09 -2.54 5.79
N LEU A 526 -12.65 -3.60 5.19
CA LEU A 526 -12.47 -5.00 5.65
C LEU A 526 -11.15 -5.65 5.16
N ILE A 527 -10.54 -5.13 4.09
CA ILE A 527 -9.21 -5.55 3.58
C ILE A 527 -8.10 -5.30 4.62
N ILE A 528 -8.35 -4.48 5.65
CA ILE A 528 -7.39 -4.22 6.73
C ILE A 528 -7.30 -5.41 7.71
N TYR A 529 -8.24 -6.36 7.71
CA TYR A 529 -8.29 -7.45 8.70
C TYR A 529 -8.48 -8.89 8.20
N CYS A 530 -8.82 -9.14 6.92
CA CYS A 530 -9.08 -10.51 6.44
C CYS A 530 -8.40 -10.87 5.11
N CYS A 531 -7.54 -11.90 5.18
CA CYS A 531 -6.89 -12.67 4.12
C CYS A 531 -5.90 -11.97 3.17
N GLY A 532 -4.64 -12.44 3.25
CA GLY A 532 -3.51 -12.01 2.42
C GLY A 532 -2.69 -10.89 3.08
N ASP A 533 -1.37 -11.04 3.14
CA ASP A 533 -0.45 -10.00 3.65
C ASP A 533 -0.28 -8.81 2.70
N HIS A 534 -1.21 -8.63 1.77
CA HIS A 534 -1.09 -7.77 0.59
C HIS A 534 -1.23 -6.29 0.96
N GLY A 535 -0.09 -5.60 1.02
CA GLY A 535 -0.06 -4.17 1.33
C GLY A 535 -0.21 -3.84 2.82
N ILE A 536 0.00 -4.80 3.72
CA ILE A 536 0.32 -4.50 5.12
C ILE A 536 1.65 -3.72 5.10
N LYS A 537 1.59 -2.41 5.33
CA LYS A 537 2.79 -1.60 5.54
C LYS A 537 3.52 -2.13 6.76
N ALA A 538 4.80 -2.46 6.59
CA ALA A 538 5.67 -2.86 7.68
C ALA A 538 5.67 -1.82 8.80
N GLN A 539 5.62 -2.29 10.05
CA GLN A 539 5.67 -1.43 11.24
C GLN A 539 7.00 -1.55 11.98
N GLY A 540 7.30 -0.54 12.81
CA GLY A 540 8.53 -0.45 13.60
C GLY A 540 9.71 0.17 12.84
N ASP A 541 10.81 0.36 13.57
CA ASP A 541 12.06 0.90 13.05
C ASP A 541 13.14 -0.18 12.95
N GLY A 542 13.99 -0.14 11.93
CA GLY A 542 15.05 -1.12 11.69
C GLY A 542 15.15 -1.55 10.24
N TRP A 543 15.57 -2.79 10.00
CA TRP A 543 15.72 -3.42 8.69
C TRP A 543 14.36 -3.77 8.07
N LEU A 544 13.98 -3.02 7.04
CA LEU A 544 12.76 -3.20 6.26
C LEU A 544 13.07 -3.98 4.97
N LEU A 545 12.49 -5.16 4.84
CA LEU A 545 12.55 -5.97 3.61
C LEU A 545 11.24 -5.82 2.83
N THR A 546 11.33 -5.30 1.61
CA THR A 546 10.22 -5.23 0.64
C THR A 546 10.52 -6.18 -0.52
N VAL A 547 9.58 -7.08 -0.82
CA VAL A 547 9.65 -8.02 -1.94
C VAL A 547 8.47 -7.79 -2.85
N ALA A 548 8.71 -7.49 -4.13
CA ALA A 548 7.67 -7.46 -5.15
C ALA A 548 7.80 -8.68 -6.08
N LEU A 549 6.71 -9.43 -6.19
CA LEU A 549 6.56 -10.60 -7.05
C LEU A 549 5.87 -10.16 -8.35
N VAL A 550 6.62 -10.18 -9.44
CA VAL A 550 6.14 -9.72 -10.75
C VAL A 550 5.43 -10.86 -11.47
N GLU A 551 6.20 -11.85 -11.90
CA GLU A 551 5.72 -13.00 -12.67
C GLU A 551 6.54 -14.27 -12.42
N GLY A 552 6.02 -15.41 -12.83
CA GLY A 552 6.73 -16.68 -12.90
C GLY A 552 6.74 -17.20 -14.32
N SER A 553 7.70 -18.05 -14.67
CA SER A 553 7.75 -18.69 -15.99
C SER A 553 8.15 -20.15 -15.93
N ASN A 554 7.58 -20.93 -16.86
CA ASN A 554 7.71 -22.37 -16.99
C ASN A 554 7.50 -23.13 -15.66
N LEU A 555 6.49 -22.75 -14.86
CA LEU A 555 6.17 -23.52 -13.65
C LEU A 555 5.59 -24.90 -14.06
N PRO A 556 6.02 -26.00 -13.39
CA PRO A 556 5.53 -27.33 -13.72
C PRO A 556 4.04 -27.46 -13.40
N SER A 557 3.37 -28.40 -14.08
CA SER A 557 2.01 -28.82 -13.76
C SER A 557 2.01 -30.28 -13.32
N ILE A 558 1.31 -30.55 -12.21
CA ILE A 558 1.14 -31.89 -11.63
C ILE A 558 -0.18 -32.51 -12.08
N ASP A 559 -1.21 -31.67 -12.25
CA ASP A 559 -2.57 -32.06 -12.60
C ASP A 559 -2.64 -32.70 -14.00
N LEU A 560 -3.42 -33.77 -14.15
CA LEU A 560 -3.52 -34.58 -15.39
C LEU A 560 -4.02 -33.78 -16.61
N ASN A 561 -4.59 -32.60 -16.39
CA ASN A 561 -5.03 -31.65 -17.41
C ASN A 561 -3.91 -30.70 -17.89
N GLY A 562 -2.70 -30.80 -17.35
CA GLY A 562 -1.52 -30.01 -17.75
C GLY A 562 -1.50 -28.56 -17.24
N LEU A 563 -2.38 -28.19 -16.32
CA LEU A 563 -2.57 -26.82 -15.82
C LEU A 563 -2.42 -26.79 -14.30
N SER A 564 -1.40 -26.10 -13.79
CA SER A 564 -1.20 -25.83 -12.36
C SER A 564 -1.85 -24.51 -11.91
N ASP A 565 -2.13 -24.42 -10.61
CA ASP A 565 -2.73 -23.29 -9.91
C ASP A 565 -1.71 -22.63 -8.94
N PRO A 566 -0.58 -22.06 -9.42
CA PRO A 566 0.56 -21.73 -8.56
C PRO A 566 0.35 -20.55 -7.60
N TYR A 567 1.01 -20.63 -6.44
CA TYR A 567 1.23 -19.54 -5.50
C TYR A 567 2.66 -19.60 -4.91
N VAL A 568 3.11 -18.50 -4.30
CA VAL A 568 4.48 -18.35 -3.75
C VAL A 568 4.41 -18.03 -2.26
N VAL A 569 5.26 -18.69 -1.47
CA VAL A 569 5.50 -18.41 -0.06
C VAL A 569 6.89 -17.83 0.12
N PHE A 570 6.97 -16.66 0.74
CA PHE A 570 8.21 -15.99 1.13
C PHE A 570 8.44 -16.19 2.63
N THR A 571 9.65 -16.59 3.04
CA THR A 571 10.01 -16.80 4.45
C THR A 571 11.28 -16.02 4.81
N CYS A 572 11.20 -15.16 5.82
CA CYS A 572 12.32 -14.33 6.30
C CYS A 572 12.29 -14.26 7.83
N ASN A 573 13.40 -14.57 8.49
CA ASN A 573 13.56 -14.57 9.96
C ASN A 573 12.36 -15.22 10.72
N GLY A 574 11.87 -16.36 10.23
CA GLY A 574 10.75 -17.11 10.81
C GLY A 574 9.35 -16.60 10.45
N LYS A 575 9.20 -15.37 9.93
CA LYS A 575 7.93 -14.86 9.41
C LYS A 575 7.69 -15.34 7.98
N THR A 576 6.45 -15.73 7.67
CA THR A 576 6.00 -16.13 6.33
C THR A 576 5.03 -15.10 5.73
N ARG A 577 5.10 -14.88 4.42
CA ARG A 577 4.19 -14.04 3.63
C ARG A 577 3.76 -14.81 2.38
N THR A 578 2.47 -14.82 2.02
CA THR A 578 1.94 -15.68 0.93
C THR A 578 1.26 -14.89 -0.18
N SER A 579 1.55 -15.23 -1.45
CA SER A 579 0.94 -14.59 -2.62
C SER A 579 -0.49 -15.05 -2.88
N SER A 580 -1.21 -14.35 -3.77
CA SER A 580 -2.46 -14.89 -4.31
C SER A 580 -2.21 -16.08 -5.25
N ILE A 581 -3.22 -16.95 -5.39
CA ILE A 581 -3.20 -18.15 -6.22
C ILE A 581 -3.58 -17.77 -7.67
N LYS A 582 -2.78 -18.23 -8.65
CA LYS A 582 -2.96 -17.90 -10.07
C LYS A 582 -3.41 -19.11 -10.86
N PHE A 583 -4.69 -19.46 -10.68
CA PHE A 583 -5.31 -20.63 -11.27
C PHE A 583 -5.05 -20.79 -12.78
N GLN A 584 -4.64 -22.00 -13.19
CA GLN A 584 -4.39 -22.46 -14.55
C GLN A 584 -3.36 -21.61 -15.32
N LYS A 585 -2.15 -21.51 -14.75
CA LYS A 585 -1.01 -20.74 -15.29
C LYS A 585 0.35 -21.41 -15.04
N SER A 586 1.00 -21.88 -16.10
CA SER A 586 2.44 -22.15 -16.14
C SER A 586 3.29 -20.87 -16.00
N ASP A 587 2.77 -19.76 -16.52
CA ASP A 587 3.42 -18.45 -16.56
C ASP A 587 2.52 -17.40 -15.88
N PRO A 588 2.41 -17.44 -14.54
CA PRO A 588 1.53 -16.56 -13.77
C PRO A 588 2.07 -15.13 -13.65
N ARG A 589 1.15 -14.15 -13.59
CA ARG A 589 1.46 -12.76 -13.23
C ARG A 589 0.80 -12.41 -11.89
N TRP A 590 1.60 -11.91 -10.96
CA TRP A 590 1.17 -11.47 -9.64
C TRP A 590 1.07 -9.94 -9.58
N ASN A 591 2.18 -9.23 -9.79
CA ASN A 591 2.33 -7.80 -9.49
C ASN A 591 1.93 -7.47 -8.05
N GLU A 592 2.42 -8.27 -7.10
CA GLU A 592 2.08 -8.21 -5.68
C GLU A 592 3.29 -7.78 -4.84
N ILE A 593 3.05 -7.00 -3.80
CA ILE A 593 4.10 -6.39 -2.96
C ILE A 593 3.90 -6.86 -1.52
N PHE A 594 4.97 -7.41 -0.94
CA PHE A 594 5.02 -7.93 0.43
C PHE A 594 6.07 -7.14 1.20
N GLU A 595 5.70 -6.64 2.38
CA GLU A 595 6.66 -6.04 3.32
C GLU A 595 6.76 -6.90 4.58
N PHE A 596 7.98 -7.09 5.06
CA PHE A 596 8.26 -7.70 6.36
C PHE A 596 8.50 -6.57 7.36
N ASP A 597 7.91 -6.70 8.56
CA ASP A 597 8.03 -5.70 9.64
C ASP A 597 9.50 -5.43 9.97
N ALA A 598 9.81 -4.22 10.46
CA ALA A 598 11.19 -3.80 10.65
C ALA A 598 11.89 -4.66 11.71
N MET A 599 13.08 -5.18 11.37
CA MET A 599 13.88 -6.07 12.22
C MET A 599 15.04 -5.31 12.85
N ASP A 600 15.34 -5.52 14.14
CA ASP A 600 16.56 -4.98 14.77
C ASP A 600 17.82 -5.45 14.03
N ASP A 601 17.84 -6.73 13.66
CA ASP A 601 18.97 -7.43 13.09
C ASP A 601 18.77 -7.66 11.58
N PRO A 602 19.82 -7.48 10.74
CA PRO A 602 19.69 -7.62 9.30
C PRO A 602 19.34 -9.08 8.92
N PRO A 603 18.45 -9.31 7.94
CA PRO A 603 18.20 -10.65 7.44
C PRO A 603 19.44 -11.20 6.73
N SER A 604 19.69 -12.49 6.89
CA SER A 604 20.78 -13.19 6.18
C SER A 604 20.27 -13.88 4.92
N THR A 605 19.04 -14.44 4.97
CA THR A 605 18.41 -15.11 3.83
C THR A 605 16.93 -14.78 3.67
N LEU A 606 16.45 -14.92 2.45
CA LEU A 606 15.03 -14.99 2.09
C LEU A 606 14.81 -16.34 1.39
N ASP A 607 14.01 -17.20 2.01
CA ASP A 607 13.51 -18.43 1.40
C ASP A 607 12.29 -18.09 0.53
N VAL A 608 12.22 -18.67 -0.67
CA VAL A 608 11.09 -18.49 -1.61
C VAL A 608 10.71 -19.85 -2.16
N GLU A 609 9.46 -20.25 -2.02
CA GLU A 609 8.99 -21.57 -2.43
C GLU A 609 7.63 -21.50 -3.13
N VAL A 610 7.51 -22.20 -4.24
CA VAL A 610 6.34 -22.17 -5.14
C VAL A 610 5.58 -23.49 -5.01
N TYR A 611 4.26 -23.39 -4.91
CA TYR A 611 3.36 -24.49 -4.62
C TYR A 611 2.22 -24.55 -5.62
N ASP A 612 1.71 -25.75 -5.90
CA ASP A 612 0.43 -25.95 -6.57
C ASP A 612 -0.72 -25.83 -5.55
N PHE A 613 -1.89 -25.33 -5.97
CA PHE A 613 -3.07 -25.22 -5.11
C PHE A 613 -4.19 -26.15 -5.57
N ASP A 614 -4.32 -27.30 -4.91
CA ASP A 614 -5.39 -28.25 -5.20
C ASP A 614 -6.66 -28.06 -4.37
N GLY A 615 -6.52 -27.56 -3.14
CA GLY A 615 -7.63 -27.16 -2.29
C GLY A 615 -7.20 -26.61 -0.94
N PRO A 616 -8.14 -26.02 -0.17
CA PRO A 616 -7.86 -25.54 1.19
C PRO A 616 -7.41 -26.64 2.17
N PHE A 617 -7.67 -27.91 1.84
CA PHE A 617 -7.35 -29.09 2.67
C PHE A 617 -6.50 -30.16 1.94
N ASP A 618 -5.83 -29.81 0.84
CA ASP A 618 -4.89 -30.72 0.15
C ASP A 618 -3.44 -30.43 0.58
N GLU A 619 -2.57 -31.44 0.53
CA GLU A 619 -1.13 -31.26 0.81
C GLU A 619 -0.48 -30.49 -0.34
N ALA A 620 -0.09 -29.23 -0.09
CA ALA A 620 0.48 -28.36 -1.11
C ALA A 620 1.83 -28.87 -1.64
N VAL A 621 1.84 -29.35 -2.89
CA VAL A 621 3.05 -29.90 -3.52
C VAL A 621 3.98 -28.77 -3.96
N SER A 622 5.24 -28.83 -3.54
CA SER A 622 6.27 -27.85 -3.91
C SER A 622 6.69 -28.03 -5.38
N LEU A 623 6.33 -27.06 -6.22
CA LEU A 623 6.74 -26.94 -7.62
C LEU A 623 8.23 -26.56 -7.75
N GLY A 624 8.76 -25.77 -6.80
CA GLY A 624 10.19 -25.45 -6.72
C GLY A 624 10.55 -24.42 -5.65
N ARG A 625 11.78 -24.49 -5.13
CA ARG A 625 12.30 -23.62 -4.06
C ARG A 625 13.56 -22.88 -4.49
N THR A 626 13.78 -21.68 -3.98
CA THR A 626 15.06 -20.98 -4.05
C THR A 626 15.35 -20.23 -2.75
N ARG A 627 16.62 -19.89 -2.51
CA ARG A 627 17.09 -19.16 -1.32
C ARG A 627 18.03 -18.05 -1.75
N ILE A 628 17.64 -16.81 -1.43
CA ILE A 628 18.43 -15.62 -1.68
C ILE A 628 19.25 -15.32 -0.42
N ASN A 629 20.52 -14.94 -0.57
CA ASN A 629 21.44 -14.72 0.54
C ASN A 629 21.99 -13.29 0.50
N PHE A 630 21.51 -12.44 1.40
CA PHE A 630 21.83 -11.01 1.48
C PHE A 630 23.27 -10.71 1.94
N VAL A 631 24.07 -11.73 2.23
CA VAL A 631 25.51 -11.61 2.56
C VAL A 631 26.39 -12.02 1.37
N LYS A 632 25.83 -12.72 0.37
CA LYS A 632 26.55 -13.21 -0.83
C LYS A 632 26.14 -12.50 -2.11
N THR A 633 24.97 -11.88 -2.16
CA THR A 633 24.47 -11.09 -3.30
C THR A 633 24.45 -9.60 -2.92
N ASN A 634 24.86 -8.73 -3.83
CA ASN A 634 24.75 -7.29 -3.63
C ASN A 634 23.27 -6.86 -3.70
N ILE A 635 22.85 -5.90 -2.85
CA ILE A 635 21.44 -5.48 -2.77
C ILE A 635 21.00 -4.81 -4.09
N SER A 636 21.89 -4.05 -4.75
CA SER A 636 21.61 -3.45 -6.06
C SER A 636 21.29 -4.48 -7.15
N ASP A 637 21.90 -5.67 -7.09
CA ASP A 637 21.69 -6.74 -8.08
C ASP A 637 20.31 -7.41 -7.92
N LEU A 638 19.59 -7.12 -6.83
CA LEU A 638 18.27 -7.67 -6.51
C LEU A 638 17.10 -6.73 -6.84
N GLY A 639 17.38 -5.51 -7.30
CA GLY A 639 16.35 -4.50 -7.63
C GLY A 639 15.41 -4.93 -8.76
N ASP A 640 15.90 -5.72 -9.73
CA ASP A 640 15.07 -6.37 -10.76
C ASP A 640 15.72 -7.67 -11.29
N VAL A 641 15.31 -8.83 -10.77
CA VAL A 641 16.05 -10.10 -10.95
C VAL A 641 15.17 -11.32 -11.28
N TRP A 642 15.65 -12.14 -12.21
CA TRP A 642 15.10 -13.46 -12.51
C TRP A 642 15.82 -14.56 -11.74
N VAL A 643 15.15 -15.15 -10.75
CA VAL A 643 15.72 -16.17 -9.86
C VAL A 643 15.27 -17.56 -10.30
N PRO A 644 16.20 -18.49 -10.60
CA PRO A 644 15.84 -19.87 -10.95
C PRO A 644 15.39 -20.67 -9.71
N LEU A 645 14.43 -21.57 -9.92
CA LEU A 645 13.94 -22.49 -8.91
C LEU A 645 14.73 -23.81 -8.93
N GLN A 646 14.92 -24.38 -7.75
CA GLN A 646 15.55 -25.67 -7.50
C GLN A 646 14.50 -26.71 -7.11
N GLY A 647 14.83 -27.98 -7.30
CA GLY A 647 13.90 -29.11 -7.12
C GLY A 647 13.67 -29.87 -8.43
N LYS A 648 13.26 -31.13 -8.33
CA LYS A 648 13.21 -32.06 -9.48
C LYS A 648 12.27 -31.57 -10.60
N LEU A 649 11.09 -31.06 -10.23
CA LEU A 649 10.09 -30.54 -11.18
C LEU A 649 10.58 -29.23 -11.81
N ALA A 650 10.94 -28.24 -10.98
CA ALA A 650 11.48 -26.96 -11.44
C ALA A 650 12.70 -27.07 -12.37
N GLN A 651 13.63 -27.99 -12.09
CA GLN A 651 14.82 -28.19 -12.93
C GLN A 651 14.48 -28.82 -14.29
N ALA A 652 13.50 -29.71 -14.36
CA ALA A 652 13.03 -30.28 -15.62
C ALA A 652 12.35 -29.22 -16.52
N CYS A 653 11.58 -28.30 -15.93
CA CYS A 653 10.89 -27.22 -16.64
C CYS A 653 11.73 -25.93 -16.80
N GLN A 654 12.94 -25.86 -16.23
CA GLN A 654 13.78 -24.66 -16.16
C GLN A 654 13.08 -23.44 -15.51
N SER A 655 12.25 -23.70 -14.49
CA SER A 655 11.34 -22.73 -13.87
C SER A 655 12.04 -21.56 -13.18
N LYS A 656 11.45 -20.36 -13.27
CA LYS A 656 12.02 -19.12 -12.71
C LYS A 656 10.93 -18.19 -12.15
N LEU A 657 11.30 -17.35 -11.20
CA LEU A 657 10.49 -16.23 -10.70
C LEU A 657 11.16 -14.90 -11.03
N HIS A 658 10.35 -13.89 -11.32
CA HIS A 658 10.76 -12.50 -11.50
C HIS A 658 10.43 -11.72 -10.22
N LEU A 659 11.47 -11.26 -9.53
CA LEU A 659 11.40 -10.63 -8.21
C LEU A 659 12.11 -9.26 -8.23
N ARG A 660 11.61 -8.33 -7.41
CA ARG A 660 12.29 -7.06 -7.07
C ARG A 660 12.40 -6.98 -5.56
N ILE A 661 13.60 -6.88 -5.03
CA ILE A 661 13.84 -6.99 -3.58
C ILE A 661 14.65 -5.79 -3.10
N PHE A 662 14.08 -5.05 -2.16
CA PHE A 662 14.67 -3.87 -1.55
C PHE A 662 14.87 -4.13 -0.06
N LEU A 663 16.08 -3.92 0.45
CA LEU A 663 16.44 -4.08 1.86
C LEU A 663 17.00 -2.76 2.38
N ASN A 664 16.16 -2.00 3.09
CA ASN A 664 16.46 -0.67 3.60
C ASN A 664 16.56 -0.71 5.14
N ASN A 665 17.14 0.31 5.77
CA ASN A 665 17.07 0.47 7.23
C ASN A 665 16.62 1.89 7.62
N THR A 666 15.63 2.01 8.53
CA THR A 666 15.08 3.30 8.95
C THR A 666 15.89 4.03 10.03
N ARG A 667 16.75 3.33 10.79
CA ARG A 667 17.55 3.87 11.91
C ARG A 667 18.87 4.54 11.48
N GLY A 668 19.20 4.52 10.18
CA GLY A 668 20.38 5.19 9.62
C GLY A 668 21.71 4.73 10.25
N SER A 669 22.63 5.67 10.48
CA SER A 669 24.02 5.35 10.85
C SER A 669 24.25 4.88 12.29
N ASN A 670 23.21 4.78 13.13
CA ASN A 670 23.35 4.38 14.54
C ASN A 670 23.29 2.87 14.80
N ILE A 671 22.84 2.06 13.84
CA ILE A 671 22.63 0.59 13.94
C ILE A 671 23.80 -0.13 14.64
N ILE A 672 25.04 0.18 14.22
CA ILE A 672 26.26 -0.47 14.73
C ILE A 672 26.43 -0.25 16.24
N LYS A 673 26.05 0.92 16.76
CA LYS A 673 26.15 1.24 18.20
C LYS A 673 25.09 0.48 19.01
N GLU A 674 23.86 0.40 18.51
CA GLU A 674 22.75 -0.34 19.14
C GLU A 674 23.07 -1.83 19.20
N TYR A 675 23.47 -2.43 18.06
CA TYR A 675 23.86 -3.84 18.00
C TYR A 675 25.05 -4.15 18.92
N LEU A 676 26.10 -3.31 18.93
CA LEU A 676 27.20 -3.50 19.87
C LEU A 676 26.75 -3.42 21.32
N THR A 677 25.82 -2.51 21.67
CA THR A 677 25.29 -2.39 23.04
C THR A 677 24.47 -3.63 23.45
N LYS A 678 23.66 -4.18 22.53
CA LYS A 678 22.94 -5.46 22.69
C LYS A 678 23.91 -6.62 22.93
N MET A 679 24.92 -6.76 22.06
CA MET A 679 25.94 -7.81 22.17
C MET A 679 26.87 -7.64 23.39
N GLU A 680 27.14 -6.42 23.86
CA GLU A 680 27.90 -6.19 25.11
C GLU A 680 27.18 -6.78 26.32
N LYS A 681 25.84 -6.68 26.35
CA LYS A 681 24.97 -7.27 27.39
C LYS A 681 24.96 -8.80 27.30
N GLU A 682 24.78 -9.37 26.10
CA GLU A 682 24.69 -10.82 25.89
C GLU A 682 26.04 -11.54 26.06
N VAL A 683 27.15 -10.98 25.54
CA VAL A 683 28.49 -11.57 25.68
C VAL A 683 29.06 -11.34 27.10
N GLY A 684 28.61 -10.28 27.79
CA GLY A 684 29.08 -9.88 29.12
C GLY A 684 30.49 -9.27 29.10
N LYS A 685 30.88 -8.61 27.99
CA LYS A 685 32.20 -8.00 27.81
C LYS A 685 32.15 -6.88 26.79
N LYS A 686 32.81 -5.75 27.07
CA LYS A 686 32.83 -4.56 26.19
C LYS A 686 33.42 -4.88 24.80
N ILE A 687 32.66 -4.66 23.72
CA ILE A 687 33.02 -5.00 22.34
C ILE A 687 33.43 -3.70 21.63
N ARG A 688 34.75 -3.47 21.54
CA ARG A 688 35.28 -2.29 20.86
C ARG A 688 35.13 -2.43 19.34
N LEU A 689 34.36 -1.54 18.73
CA LEU A 689 34.31 -1.35 17.28
C LEU A 689 35.74 -1.25 16.71
N ARG A 690 36.05 -2.06 15.70
CA ARG A 690 37.37 -2.06 15.04
C ARG A 690 37.50 -0.83 14.12
N SER A 691 38.73 -0.47 13.73
CA SER A 691 38.94 0.71 12.88
C SER A 691 38.30 0.52 11.50
N PRO A 692 37.87 1.60 10.81
CA PRO A 692 37.28 1.49 9.46
C PRO A 692 38.19 0.77 8.46
N GLN A 693 39.51 0.93 8.59
CA GLN A 693 40.51 0.23 7.78
C GLN A 693 40.49 -1.28 8.02
N THR A 694 40.47 -1.72 9.29
CA THR A 694 40.34 -3.15 9.64
C THR A 694 39.00 -3.71 9.17
N ASN A 695 37.92 -2.93 9.27
CA ASN A 695 36.60 -3.38 8.82
C ASN A 695 36.53 -3.54 7.30
N SER A 696 37.02 -2.55 6.54
CA SER A 696 37.09 -2.62 5.07
C SER A 696 37.99 -3.77 4.60
N ALA A 697 39.08 -4.07 5.32
CA ALA A 697 39.92 -5.23 5.03
C ALA A 697 39.17 -6.56 5.26
N PHE A 698 38.39 -6.68 6.34
CA PHE A 698 37.55 -7.85 6.61
C PHE A 698 36.44 -8.03 5.55
N GLN A 699 35.72 -6.96 5.21
CA GLN A 699 34.70 -6.96 4.16
C GLN A 699 35.29 -7.42 2.81
N LYS A 700 36.44 -6.87 2.41
CA LYS A 700 37.15 -7.24 1.17
C LYS A 700 37.70 -8.67 1.18
N LEU A 701 38.09 -9.21 2.34
CA LEU A 701 38.65 -10.56 2.49
C LEU A 701 37.62 -11.67 2.19
N PHE A 702 36.35 -11.43 2.55
CA PHE A 702 35.25 -12.38 2.38
C PHE A 702 34.19 -11.94 1.36
N LYS A 703 34.36 -10.77 0.71
CA LYS A 703 33.40 -10.13 -0.23
C LYS A 703 32.04 -9.83 0.41
N LEU A 704 32.04 -9.29 1.61
CA LEU A 704 30.84 -8.97 2.38
C LEU A 704 30.29 -7.58 2.00
N PRO A 705 28.96 -7.37 2.12
CA PRO A 705 28.35 -6.07 1.89
C PRO A 705 28.70 -5.09 3.04
N PRO A 706 28.56 -3.77 2.83
CA PRO A 706 29.16 -2.76 3.71
C PRO A 706 28.56 -2.69 5.12
N GLU A 707 27.42 -3.34 5.37
CA GLU A 707 26.77 -3.41 6.69
C GLU A 707 27.45 -4.43 7.62
N GLU A 708 28.17 -5.43 7.09
CA GLU A 708 28.88 -6.40 7.93
C GLU A 708 30.10 -5.76 8.59
N PHE A 709 30.31 -6.04 9.89
CA PHE A 709 31.47 -5.57 10.62
C PHE A 709 32.08 -6.61 11.55
N LEU A 710 33.40 -6.55 11.67
CA LEU A 710 34.19 -7.50 12.46
C LEU A 710 33.94 -7.28 13.95
N ILE A 711 33.15 -8.16 14.56
CA ILE A 711 32.92 -8.19 16.02
C ILE A 711 34.21 -8.62 16.71
N ASN A 712 34.75 -9.78 16.33
CA ASN A 712 36.00 -10.28 16.89
C ASN A 712 36.70 -11.30 15.99
N ASP A 713 37.97 -11.58 16.29
CA ASP A 713 38.80 -12.50 15.54
C ASP A 713 39.69 -13.36 16.46
N PHE A 714 39.95 -14.61 16.07
CA PHE A 714 40.69 -15.59 16.87
C PHE A 714 41.66 -16.42 16.01
N THR A 715 42.95 -16.38 16.33
CA THR A 715 43.95 -17.29 15.76
C THR A 715 43.70 -18.73 16.23
N CYS A 716 43.59 -19.66 15.27
CA CYS A 716 43.32 -21.08 15.49
C CYS A 716 43.89 -21.94 14.36
N HIS A 717 43.74 -23.26 14.47
CA HIS A 717 44.11 -24.22 13.44
C HIS A 717 42.88 -24.99 12.95
N LEU A 718 42.65 -24.97 11.63
CA LEU A 718 41.62 -25.77 10.96
C LEU A 718 42.18 -27.18 10.69
N LYS A 719 41.56 -28.20 11.28
CA LYS A 719 42.02 -29.59 11.22
C LYS A 719 41.59 -30.27 9.91
N ARG A 720 42.42 -30.17 8.87
CA ARG A 720 42.27 -30.90 7.57
C ARG A 720 43.29 -32.06 7.52
N LYS A 721 43.51 -32.66 6.33
CA LYS A 721 44.55 -33.70 6.12
C LYS A 721 45.96 -33.24 6.54
N MET A 722 46.25 -31.95 6.38
CA MET A 722 47.30 -31.26 7.15
C MET A 722 46.64 -30.14 7.96
N PRO A 723 47.08 -29.83 9.20
CA PRO A 723 46.58 -28.70 9.96
C PRO A 723 46.88 -27.38 9.24
N LEU A 724 45.88 -26.52 9.08
CA LEU A 724 46.05 -25.19 8.50
C LEU A 724 45.93 -24.13 9.58
N GLN A 725 47.03 -23.44 9.88
CA GLN A 725 47.01 -22.27 10.76
C GLN A 725 46.26 -21.11 10.05
N GLY A 726 45.46 -20.36 10.81
CA GLY A 726 44.73 -19.21 10.28
C GLY A 726 44.03 -18.41 11.37
N ARG A 727 43.08 -17.58 10.95
CA ARG A 727 42.23 -16.77 11.84
C ARG A 727 40.76 -17.02 11.50
N LEU A 728 39.98 -17.20 12.55
CA LEU A 728 38.52 -17.25 12.53
C LEU A 728 38.00 -15.83 12.79
N PHE A 729 37.10 -15.34 11.95
CA PHE A 729 36.51 -14.00 11.99
C PHE A 729 35.02 -14.13 12.28
N LEU A 730 34.51 -13.35 13.24
CA LEU A 730 33.12 -13.40 13.70
C LEU A 730 32.42 -12.06 13.39
N SER A 731 31.23 -12.14 12.80
CA SER A 731 30.40 -11.00 12.40
C SER A 731 28.94 -11.25 12.77
N ALA A 732 28.07 -10.26 12.57
CA ALA A 732 26.66 -10.31 12.97
C ALA A 732 25.84 -11.39 12.23
N ARG A 733 26.17 -11.69 10.96
CA ARG A 733 25.52 -12.75 10.17
C ARG A 733 26.41 -13.96 9.89
N ILE A 734 27.74 -13.84 10.01
CA ILE A 734 28.68 -14.89 9.58
C ILE A 734 29.75 -15.29 10.61
N ILE A 735 30.26 -16.50 10.38
CA ILE A 735 31.54 -17.01 10.88
C ILE A 735 32.41 -17.41 9.67
N GLY A 736 33.59 -16.81 9.56
CA GLY A 736 34.50 -16.99 8.43
C GLY A 736 35.90 -17.43 8.86
N PHE A 737 36.59 -18.21 8.02
CA PHE A 737 37.98 -18.61 8.25
C PHE A 737 38.86 -18.17 7.08
N HIS A 738 40.03 -17.62 7.42
CA HIS A 738 41.11 -17.35 6.47
C HIS A 738 42.44 -17.90 7.00
N GLY A 739 43.12 -18.71 6.19
CA GLY A 739 44.50 -19.13 6.41
C GLY A 739 45.29 -19.05 5.10
N ASP A 740 46.57 -18.71 5.20
CA ASP A 740 47.51 -18.69 4.07
C ASP A 740 48.67 -19.63 4.40
N LEU A 741 48.97 -20.56 3.49
CA LEU A 741 50.04 -21.54 3.64
C LEU A 741 50.80 -21.63 2.30
N PHE A 742 52.03 -21.15 2.29
CA PHE A 742 52.88 -21.02 1.09
C PHE A 742 52.21 -20.25 -0.08
N GLY A 743 51.36 -19.25 0.22
CA GLY A 743 50.63 -18.47 -0.78
C GLY A 743 49.27 -19.06 -1.16
N HIS A 744 48.95 -20.29 -0.75
CA HIS A 744 47.65 -20.91 -0.97
C HIS A 744 46.65 -20.44 0.10
N LYS A 745 45.93 -19.38 -0.24
CA LYS A 745 44.87 -18.79 0.60
C LYS A 745 43.63 -19.68 0.60
N THR A 746 43.23 -20.12 1.80
CA THR A 746 41.97 -20.83 2.05
C THR A 746 41.02 -19.88 2.76
N ASN A 747 40.00 -19.39 2.04
CA ASN A 747 38.99 -18.48 2.56
C ASN A 747 37.61 -19.12 2.41
N PHE A 748 36.80 -19.14 3.47
CA PHE A 748 35.39 -19.53 3.40
C PHE A 748 34.59 -18.93 4.57
N PHE A 749 33.27 -18.86 4.44
CA PHE A 749 32.36 -18.53 5.54
C PHE A 749 31.03 -19.27 5.40
N PHE A 750 30.28 -19.34 6.50
CA PHE A 750 28.90 -19.80 6.54
C PHE A 750 28.09 -18.92 7.50
N LEU A 751 26.75 -18.95 7.38
CA LEU A 751 25.87 -18.19 8.24
C LEU A 751 25.78 -18.81 9.63
N TRP A 752 25.45 -18.02 10.66
CA TRP A 752 25.03 -18.58 11.95
C TRP A 752 23.77 -19.45 11.83
N GLU A 753 22.91 -19.13 10.86
CA GLU A 753 21.67 -19.84 10.49
C GLU A 753 21.92 -21.14 9.70
N ASP A 754 23.16 -21.40 9.23
CA ASP A 754 23.53 -22.66 8.56
C ASP A 754 23.96 -23.76 9.55
N ILE A 755 24.19 -23.39 10.83
CA ILE A 755 24.79 -24.25 11.85
C ILE A 755 23.71 -25.04 12.59
N GLU A 756 23.81 -26.37 12.50
CA GLU A 756 22.95 -27.32 13.21
C GLU A 756 23.40 -27.51 14.67
N ASP A 757 24.71 -27.57 14.92
CA ASP A 757 25.28 -27.89 16.23
C ASP A 757 26.74 -27.39 16.37
N ILE A 758 27.14 -27.05 17.60
CA ILE A 758 28.50 -26.66 18.00
C ILE A 758 28.92 -27.48 19.23
N GLN A 759 29.79 -28.47 19.02
CA GLN A 759 30.31 -29.35 20.06
C GLN A 759 31.74 -28.99 20.47
N VAL A 760 32.08 -29.23 21.74
CA VAL A 760 33.47 -29.20 22.22
C VAL A 760 33.96 -30.62 22.46
N VAL A 761 34.94 -31.05 21.67
CA VAL A 761 35.66 -32.30 21.92
C VAL A 761 36.79 -32.03 22.93
N PRO A 762 36.87 -32.77 24.05
CA PRO A 762 37.90 -32.57 25.07
C PRO A 762 39.32 -32.83 24.52
N PRO A 763 40.37 -32.28 25.18
CA PRO A 763 41.74 -32.44 24.73
C PRO A 763 42.18 -33.91 24.75
N THR A 764 42.87 -34.33 23.67
CA THR A 764 43.46 -35.66 23.55
C THR A 764 44.92 -35.56 23.10
N LEU A 765 45.66 -36.68 23.15
CA LEU A 765 46.99 -36.77 22.52
C LEU A 765 46.93 -36.39 21.03
N SER A 766 45.84 -36.72 20.32
CA SER A 766 45.61 -36.37 18.90
C SER A 766 45.29 -34.88 18.63
N SER A 767 45.17 -34.07 19.68
CA SER A 767 44.97 -32.62 19.61
C SER A 767 46.02 -31.83 20.39
N MET A 768 47.13 -32.46 20.77
CA MET A 768 48.27 -31.86 21.49
C MET A 768 47.84 -31.12 22.77
N GLY A 769 46.87 -31.68 23.50
CA GLY A 769 46.37 -31.09 24.75
C GLY A 769 45.40 -29.91 24.57
N SER A 770 45.04 -29.54 23.33
CA SER A 770 44.04 -28.49 23.05
C SER A 770 42.64 -29.09 22.83
N PRO A 771 41.56 -28.53 23.41
CA PRO A 771 40.19 -28.86 23.02
C PRO A 771 39.89 -28.43 21.57
N ILE A 772 38.88 -29.04 20.96
CA ILE A 772 38.47 -28.78 19.57
C ILE A 772 37.02 -28.29 19.57
N VAL A 773 36.75 -27.16 18.91
CA VAL A 773 35.37 -26.76 18.52
C VAL A 773 35.03 -27.47 17.22
N VAL A 774 33.96 -28.25 17.22
CA VAL A 774 33.40 -28.92 16.04
C VAL A 774 32.09 -28.23 15.69
N ILE A 775 31.98 -27.70 14.47
CA ILE A 775 30.77 -27.05 13.97
C ILE A 775 30.18 -27.95 12.88
N THR A 776 28.92 -28.34 13.05
CA THR A 776 28.14 -29.12 12.07
C THR A 776 27.17 -28.20 11.37
N LEU A 777 27.17 -28.20 10.03
CA LEU A 777 26.17 -27.49 9.24
C LEU A 777 25.02 -28.42 8.84
N HIS A 778 23.81 -27.86 8.72
CA HIS A 778 22.64 -28.58 8.22
C HIS A 778 22.88 -29.22 6.84
N PRO A 779 22.17 -30.31 6.48
CA PRO A 779 22.32 -30.98 5.19
C PRO A 779 22.23 -30.02 4.00
N GLY A 780 23.23 -30.06 3.12
CA GLY A 780 23.30 -29.19 1.93
C GLY A 780 23.60 -27.71 2.20
N ARG A 781 23.95 -27.31 3.43
CA ARG A 781 24.46 -25.95 3.72
C ARG A 781 25.98 -25.85 3.53
N GLY A 782 26.49 -24.62 3.39
CA GLY A 782 27.92 -24.32 3.30
C GLY A 782 28.66 -25.03 2.16
N LEU A 783 28.01 -25.32 1.03
CA LEU A 783 28.61 -26.05 -0.09
C LEU A 783 29.85 -25.36 -0.66
N ASP A 784 29.90 -24.03 -0.63
CA ASP A 784 31.08 -23.24 -0.97
C ASP A 784 32.22 -23.41 0.06
N ALA A 785 31.88 -23.56 1.34
CA ALA A 785 32.83 -23.87 2.41
C ALA A 785 33.27 -25.35 2.45
N LYS A 786 32.74 -26.24 1.59
CA LYS A 786 33.02 -27.70 1.59
C LYS A 786 34.50 -28.04 1.52
N HIS A 787 35.33 -27.21 0.87
CA HIS A 787 36.79 -27.42 0.83
C HIS A 787 37.47 -27.26 2.21
N GLY A 788 36.86 -26.54 3.15
CA GLY A 788 37.32 -26.35 4.53
C GLY A 788 36.88 -27.45 5.50
N ALA A 789 35.85 -28.22 5.17
CA ALA A 789 35.32 -29.28 6.02
C ALA A 789 36.34 -30.43 6.20
N LYS A 790 36.29 -31.11 7.35
CA LYS A 790 37.14 -32.28 7.65
C LYS A 790 36.48 -33.60 7.23
N THR A 791 35.17 -33.67 7.41
CA THR A 791 34.33 -34.84 7.12
C THR A 791 32.96 -34.38 6.63
N GLU A 792 32.42 -35.15 5.69
CA GLU A 792 31.01 -35.19 5.32
C GLU A 792 30.46 -36.50 5.91
N ASP A 793 29.29 -36.48 6.54
CA ASP A 793 28.66 -37.69 7.08
C ASP A 793 27.68 -38.34 6.07
N ALA A 794 27.08 -39.47 6.45
CA ALA A 794 26.18 -40.22 5.57
C ALA A 794 24.90 -39.44 5.21
N GLU A 795 24.57 -38.40 5.99
CA GLU A 795 23.44 -37.49 5.77
C GLU A 795 23.82 -36.26 4.92
N GLY A 796 25.11 -36.10 4.55
CA GLY A 796 25.60 -34.98 3.75
C GLY A 796 25.82 -33.68 4.52
N ARG A 797 26.00 -33.74 5.85
CA ARG A 797 26.35 -32.59 6.70
C ARG A 797 27.85 -32.34 6.70
N LEU A 798 28.25 -31.07 6.64
CA LEU A 798 29.66 -30.66 6.65
C LEU A 798 30.13 -30.36 8.07
N LYS A 799 31.24 -31.00 8.49
CA LYS A 799 31.79 -30.88 9.85
C LYS A 799 33.16 -30.22 9.86
N PHE A 800 33.21 -28.99 10.38
CA PHE A 800 34.40 -28.15 10.51
C PHE A 800 35.01 -28.34 11.91
N HIS A 801 36.35 -28.36 12.00
CA HIS A 801 37.05 -28.69 13.24
C HIS A 801 38.16 -27.66 13.50
N PHE A 802 37.96 -26.80 14.51
CA PHE A 802 38.89 -25.75 14.90
C PHE A 802 39.55 -26.10 16.24
N GLN A 803 40.88 -26.13 16.29
CA GLN A 803 41.66 -26.46 17.48
C GLN A 803 42.77 -25.43 17.73
N SER A 804 43.45 -25.52 18.87
CA SER A 804 44.64 -24.71 19.17
C SER A 804 44.36 -23.20 19.12
N PHE A 805 43.24 -22.78 19.74
CA PHE A 805 42.88 -21.38 19.95
C PHE A 805 43.80 -20.72 20.98
N VAL A 806 44.30 -19.52 20.69
CA VAL A 806 45.16 -18.74 21.61
C VAL A 806 44.47 -18.39 22.94
N SER A 807 43.14 -18.26 22.94
CA SER A 807 42.33 -18.13 24.16
C SER A 807 41.01 -18.89 24.00
N PHE A 808 41.07 -20.21 24.23
CA PHE A 808 39.93 -21.10 23.98
C PHE A 808 38.65 -20.68 24.70
N SER A 809 38.70 -20.41 26.01
CA SER A 809 37.50 -20.09 26.81
C SER A 809 36.81 -18.80 26.36
N VAL A 810 37.58 -17.82 25.85
CA VAL A 810 37.03 -16.59 25.27
C VAL A 810 36.45 -16.86 23.88
N ALA A 811 37.16 -17.60 23.03
CA ALA A 811 36.69 -17.96 21.69
C ALA A 811 35.37 -18.76 21.76
N HIS A 812 35.34 -19.82 22.57
CA HIS A 812 34.16 -20.64 22.78
C HIS A 812 32.96 -19.82 23.29
N ARG A 813 33.15 -19.01 24.35
CA ARG A 813 32.06 -18.16 24.88
C ARG A 813 31.53 -17.16 23.84
N THR A 814 32.39 -16.53 23.04
CA THR A 814 31.94 -15.60 22.00
C THR A 814 31.22 -16.32 20.85
N ILE A 815 31.70 -17.48 20.41
CA ILE A 815 31.06 -18.28 19.35
C ILE A 815 29.67 -18.76 19.81
N MET A 816 29.56 -19.33 21.02
CA MET A 816 28.30 -19.84 21.56
C MET A 816 27.29 -18.72 21.82
N ALA A 817 27.73 -17.54 22.28
CA ALA A 817 26.85 -16.38 22.45
C ALA A 817 26.27 -15.91 21.11
N LEU A 818 27.11 -15.71 20.08
CA LEU A 818 26.64 -15.28 18.76
C LEU A 818 25.72 -16.30 18.08
N TRP A 819 26.02 -17.60 18.22
CA TRP A 819 25.15 -18.66 17.70
C TRP A 819 23.80 -18.71 18.44
N ARG A 820 23.78 -18.74 19.78
CA ARG A 820 22.53 -18.69 20.58
C ARG A 820 21.69 -17.44 20.28
N ALA A 821 22.33 -16.28 20.10
CA ALA A 821 21.66 -15.03 19.75
C ALA A 821 20.91 -15.11 18.40
N ARG A 822 21.51 -15.75 17.39
CA ARG A 822 20.97 -15.88 16.02
C ARG A 822 20.06 -17.10 15.79
N ALA A 823 20.39 -18.26 16.34
CA ALA A 823 19.80 -19.54 15.92
C ALA A 823 18.54 -19.95 16.70
N LEU A 824 18.38 -19.50 17.94
CA LEU A 824 17.24 -19.89 18.79
C LEU A 824 16.04 -18.96 18.58
N SER A 825 14.83 -19.53 18.49
CA SER A 825 13.57 -18.76 18.47
C SER A 825 13.33 -18.02 19.80
N PRO A 826 12.45 -17.01 19.86
CA PRO A 826 12.07 -16.38 21.12
C PRO A 826 11.52 -17.37 22.16
N GLU A 827 10.79 -18.39 21.70
CA GLU A 827 10.18 -19.44 22.54
C GLU A 827 11.25 -20.38 23.12
N GLN A 828 12.21 -20.80 22.28
CA GLN A 828 13.37 -21.60 22.72
C GLN A 828 14.29 -20.80 23.66
N LYS A 829 14.42 -19.49 23.43
CA LYS A 829 15.16 -18.59 24.33
C LYS A 829 14.49 -18.41 25.69
N ALA A 830 13.16 -18.50 25.78
CA ALA A 830 12.45 -18.55 27.05
C ALA A 830 12.76 -19.88 27.77
N GLN A 831 12.47 -21.01 27.14
CA GLN A 831 12.68 -22.35 27.71
C GLN A 831 14.12 -22.57 28.22
N ILE A 832 15.13 -22.15 27.45
CA ILE A 832 16.55 -22.29 27.84
C ILE A 832 16.95 -21.25 28.92
N ALA A 833 16.28 -20.10 29.01
CA ALA A 833 16.49 -19.15 30.11
C ALA A 833 15.87 -19.66 31.41
N ASP A 834 14.75 -20.38 31.34
CA ASP A 834 14.13 -21.06 32.47
C ASP A 834 15.07 -22.20 32.95
N GLU A 835 15.58 -23.05 32.04
CA GLU A 835 16.58 -24.09 32.35
C GLU A 835 17.89 -23.52 32.95
N GLU A 836 18.45 -22.43 32.39
CA GLU A 836 19.63 -21.74 32.99
C GLU A 836 19.29 -20.97 34.28
N SER A 837 18.02 -20.92 34.71
CA SER A 837 17.59 -20.36 36.00
C SER A 837 17.46 -21.42 37.10
N ASP A 838 16.96 -22.62 36.79
CA ASP A 838 16.84 -23.73 37.76
C ASP A 838 18.21 -24.14 38.33
N ASP A 839 19.25 -24.15 37.49
CA ASP A 839 20.65 -24.41 37.86
C ASP A 839 21.24 -23.34 38.82
N LYS A 840 20.51 -22.24 39.08
CA LYS A 840 20.81 -21.23 40.12
C LYS A 840 19.83 -21.26 41.29
N SER A 841 18.57 -21.62 41.06
CA SER A 841 17.52 -21.71 42.08
C SER A 841 17.84 -22.74 43.17
N LEU A 842 18.62 -23.78 42.85
CA LEU A 842 19.12 -24.79 43.79
C LEU A 842 20.05 -24.26 44.90
N GLN A 843 20.38 -22.96 44.94
CA GLN A 843 21.27 -22.37 45.95
C GLN A 843 20.60 -21.27 46.81
N MET A 844 19.26 -21.14 46.78
CA MET A 844 18.52 -20.17 47.61
C MET A 844 17.28 -20.72 48.33
N LEU A 845 17.09 -22.04 48.40
CA LEU A 845 15.93 -22.69 49.04
C LEU A 845 16.12 -23.03 50.53
N GLU A 846 16.70 -22.10 51.31
CA GLU A 846 16.74 -22.17 52.79
C GLU A 846 16.51 -20.79 53.43
N GLU A 847 15.32 -20.20 53.29
CA GLU A 847 14.73 -19.33 54.34
C GLU A 847 13.22 -19.06 54.14
N GLU A 848 12.54 -18.77 55.24
CA GLU A 848 11.16 -18.25 55.39
C GLU A 848 9.98 -18.95 54.67
N SER A 849 9.54 -20.07 55.26
CA SER A 849 8.15 -20.53 55.22
C SER A 849 7.20 -19.68 56.08
N THR A 850 5.88 -19.76 55.82
CA THR A 850 4.72 -19.13 56.52
C THR A 850 4.37 -17.69 56.04
N SER A 851 3.11 -17.22 55.98
CA SER A 851 1.81 -17.78 56.45
C SER A 851 0.57 -17.39 55.60
N ILE A 852 -0.31 -18.38 55.34
CA ILE A 852 -1.80 -18.39 55.47
C ILE A 852 -2.47 -16.99 55.66
N LYS A 853 -3.47 -16.51 54.87
CA LYS A 853 -4.84 -17.07 54.68
C LYS A 853 -5.64 -16.49 53.49
N SER A 854 -6.86 -16.99 53.30
CA SER A 854 -7.89 -16.75 52.26
C SER A 854 -8.77 -15.50 52.43
N ASP A 855 -9.54 -15.13 51.39
CA ASP A 855 -11.02 -15.28 51.34
C ASP A 855 -11.60 -14.86 49.95
N ASP A 856 -12.90 -15.09 49.75
CA ASP A 856 -13.67 -15.01 48.49
C ASP A 856 -14.20 -13.58 48.17
N ASP A 857 -14.57 -13.30 46.90
CA ASP A 857 -15.97 -13.01 46.51
C ASP A 857 -16.15 -12.71 44.99
N SER A 858 -17.40 -12.74 44.50
CA SER A 858 -17.76 -12.54 43.08
C SER A 858 -18.93 -11.56 42.86
N GLU A 859 -19.05 -10.95 41.67
CA GLU A 859 -20.37 -10.54 41.17
C GLU A 859 -20.46 -10.42 39.64
N ASN A 860 -21.69 -10.48 39.11
CA ASN A 860 -22.06 -10.57 37.69
C ASN A 860 -23.06 -9.48 37.29
N LYS A 861 -22.98 -8.95 36.05
CA LYS A 861 -24.10 -8.44 35.21
C LYS A 861 -23.58 -8.29 33.76
N SER A 862 -24.04 -8.99 32.72
CA SER A 862 -25.39 -9.23 32.18
C SER A 862 -26.02 -8.03 31.47
N LEU A 863 -26.21 -8.14 30.14
CA LEU A 863 -27.11 -7.32 29.33
C LEU A 863 -27.90 -8.23 28.38
N GLN A 864 -29.11 -7.82 28.00
CA GLN A 864 -30.13 -8.70 27.42
C GLN A 864 -30.28 -8.56 25.89
N SER A 865 -30.87 -9.59 25.29
CA SER A 865 -31.21 -9.71 23.88
C SER A 865 -32.45 -8.91 23.46
N GLU A 866 -32.46 -8.38 22.23
CA GLU A 866 -33.60 -8.52 21.30
C GLU A 866 -33.09 -8.57 19.85
N GLU A 867 -33.34 -9.68 19.15
CA GLU A 867 -34.03 -9.70 17.85
C GLU A 867 -34.30 -11.17 17.43
N SER A 868 -35.34 -11.39 16.63
CA SER A 868 -35.84 -12.73 16.27
C SER A 868 -35.50 -13.11 14.82
N GLY A 869 -34.31 -13.67 14.59
CA GLY A 869 -33.90 -14.29 13.34
C GLY A 869 -33.75 -15.81 13.46
N SER A 870 -33.79 -16.53 12.33
CA SER A 870 -33.45 -17.96 12.31
C SER A 870 -31.93 -18.15 12.40
N PHE A 871 -31.48 -19.11 13.22
CA PHE A 871 -30.05 -19.39 13.53
C PHE A 871 -29.13 -19.46 12.30
N LEU A 872 -29.67 -19.91 11.16
CA LEU A 872 -28.92 -20.16 9.93
C LEU A 872 -29.12 -19.11 8.82
N GLY A 873 -29.98 -18.10 9.00
CA GLY A 873 -30.28 -17.07 7.99
C GLY A 873 -30.73 -17.64 6.63
N LEU A 874 -31.47 -18.75 6.68
CA LEU A 874 -31.40 -19.78 5.64
C LEU A 874 -32.56 -19.74 4.64
N GLU A 875 -32.49 -18.84 3.65
CA GLU A 875 -33.36 -18.87 2.47
C GLU A 875 -32.66 -19.37 1.19
N ASP A 876 -31.31 -19.39 1.15
CA ASP A 876 -30.54 -19.49 -0.11
C ASP A 876 -29.40 -20.55 -0.13
N VAL A 877 -29.27 -21.40 0.91
CA VAL A 877 -28.17 -22.40 1.03
C VAL A 877 -28.67 -23.83 0.75
N SER A 878 -28.24 -24.42 -0.37
CA SER A 878 -28.56 -25.81 -0.69
C SER A 878 -27.71 -26.80 0.11
N LEU A 879 -28.37 -27.59 0.97
CA LEU A 879 -27.76 -28.70 1.71
C LEU A 879 -27.73 -29.99 0.87
N SER A 880 -26.66 -30.76 1.03
CA SER A 880 -26.40 -32.06 0.36
C SER A 880 -26.00 -33.12 1.38
N ILE A 881 -26.36 -34.39 1.16
CA ILE A 881 -25.94 -35.48 2.07
C ILE A 881 -24.47 -35.84 1.78
N VAL A 882 -23.65 -35.90 2.82
CA VAL A 882 -22.21 -36.27 2.74
C VAL A 882 -21.95 -37.62 3.41
N TYR A 883 -22.67 -37.89 4.51
CA TYR A 883 -22.54 -39.13 5.27
C TYR A 883 -23.93 -39.64 5.68
N SER A 884 -24.13 -40.95 5.60
CA SER A 884 -25.36 -41.60 6.05
C SER A 884 -25.03 -43.04 6.47
N SER A 885 -25.19 -43.36 7.75
CA SER A 885 -24.89 -44.68 8.30
C SER A 885 -25.90 -45.10 9.37
N ALA A 886 -25.99 -46.40 9.63
CA ALA A 886 -26.70 -46.98 10.77
C ALA A 886 -25.66 -47.55 11.72
N LEU A 887 -25.46 -46.89 12.87
CA LEU A 887 -24.43 -47.23 13.85
C LEU A 887 -24.99 -48.23 14.86
N SER A 888 -24.17 -49.21 15.27
CA SER A 888 -24.56 -50.22 16.27
C SER A 888 -24.43 -49.71 17.72
N VAL A 889 -24.84 -48.46 17.93
CA VAL A 889 -24.59 -47.64 19.12
C VAL A 889 -25.89 -46.93 19.54
N PRO A 890 -26.27 -46.92 20.83
CA PRO A 890 -27.44 -46.19 21.32
C PRO A 890 -27.36 -44.68 21.09
N LEU A 891 -28.51 -44.06 20.80
CA LEU A 891 -28.66 -42.61 20.59
C LEU A 891 -27.91 -41.77 21.63
N ASN A 892 -28.07 -42.09 22.92
CA ASN A 892 -27.45 -41.33 24.02
C ASN A 892 -25.91 -41.31 23.97
N PHE A 893 -25.29 -42.44 23.58
CA PHE A 893 -23.82 -42.54 23.51
C PHE A 893 -23.28 -41.84 22.25
N VAL A 894 -24.04 -41.80 21.16
CA VAL A 894 -23.66 -40.95 20.00
C VAL A 894 -23.80 -39.47 20.33
N MET A 895 -24.73 -39.07 21.21
CA MET A 895 -24.82 -37.70 21.71
C MET A 895 -23.68 -37.31 22.67
N GLU A 896 -22.89 -38.25 23.19
CA GLU A 896 -21.66 -37.92 23.92
C GLU A 896 -20.60 -37.25 23.02
N LEU A 897 -20.68 -37.42 21.69
CA LEU A 897 -19.90 -36.67 20.69
C LEU A 897 -20.20 -35.15 20.73
N PHE A 898 -21.30 -34.72 21.36
CA PHE A 898 -21.73 -33.32 21.40
C PHE A 898 -21.96 -32.83 22.84
N SER A 899 -21.18 -33.31 23.80
CA SER A 899 -21.43 -33.13 25.25
C SER A 899 -20.34 -32.38 26.02
N GLY A 900 -19.19 -32.11 25.40
CA GLY A 900 -17.96 -31.65 26.05
C GLY A 900 -17.15 -32.80 26.65
N SER A 901 -17.34 -34.04 26.18
CA SER A 901 -16.75 -35.24 26.79
C SER A 901 -15.33 -35.54 26.33
N GLU A 902 -14.65 -36.38 27.12
CA GLU A 902 -13.39 -37.02 26.72
C GLU A 902 -13.56 -38.01 25.54
N LEU A 903 -14.78 -38.42 25.19
CA LEU A 903 -15.05 -39.14 23.93
C LEU A 903 -15.05 -38.19 22.73
N GLU A 904 -15.69 -37.02 22.87
CA GLU A 904 -15.70 -35.96 21.86
C GLU A 904 -14.28 -35.45 21.56
N ARG A 905 -13.50 -35.13 22.60
CA ARG A 905 -12.09 -34.70 22.43
C ARG A 905 -11.26 -35.73 21.66
N ARG A 906 -11.29 -37.01 22.07
CA ARG A 906 -10.53 -38.08 21.40
C ARG A 906 -11.02 -38.42 20.00
N ALA A 907 -12.31 -38.19 19.69
CA ALA A 907 -12.84 -38.31 18.33
C ALA A 907 -12.32 -37.18 17.43
N MET A 908 -12.25 -35.95 17.93
CA MET A 908 -11.70 -34.79 17.21
C MET A 908 -10.18 -34.88 17.02
N GLU A 909 -9.44 -35.32 18.03
CA GLU A 909 -7.99 -35.56 17.94
C GLU A 909 -7.64 -36.62 16.89
N ARG A 910 -8.37 -37.75 16.87
CA ARG A 910 -8.23 -38.77 15.79
C ARG A 910 -8.64 -38.24 14.42
N ALA A 911 -9.51 -37.23 14.37
CA ALA A 911 -9.90 -36.51 13.15
C ALA A 911 -8.95 -35.34 12.80
N HIS A 912 -7.73 -35.34 13.34
CA HIS A 912 -6.66 -34.35 13.11
C HIS A 912 -7.05 -32.89 13.46
N CYS A 913 -7.93 -32.74 14.44
CA CYS A 913 -8.32 -31.45 15.01
C CYS A 913 -7.66 -31.31 16.40
N VAL A 914 -6.58 -30.54 16.46
CA VAL A 914 -5.76 -30.33 17.66
C VAL A 914 -6.25 -29.12 18.46
N ASN A 915 -5.89 -29.06 19.75
CA ASN A 915 -6.31 -28.02 20.69
C ASN A 915 -7.84 -27.81 20.74
N TYR A 916 -8.59 -28.91 20.66
CA TYR A 916 -10.05 -28.91 20.66
C TYR A 916 -10.63 -28.47 22.01
N SER A 917 -11.52 -27.47 22.00
CA SER A 917 -12.21 -26.96 23.18
C SER A 917 -13.66 -26.54 22.88
N THR A 918 -14.50 -26.50 23.92
CA THR A 918 -15.95 -26.23 23.81
C THR A 918 -16.43 -25.34 24.95
N SER A 919 -17.33 -24.40 24.67
CA SER A 919 -18.14 -23.76 25.72
C SER A 919 -19.14 -24.77 26.31
N PRO A 920 -19.70 -24.52 27.51
CA PRO A 920 -20.91 -25.20 27.94
C PRO A 920 -22.07 -24.97 26.96
N TRP A 921 -23.10 -25.82 27.07
CA TRP A 921 -24.37 -25.64 26.37
C TRP A 921 -25.24 -24.63 27.13
N GLU A 922 -25.53 -23.51 26.49
CA GLU A 922 -26.46 -22.48 26.98
C GLU A 922 -27.87 -22.75 26.43
N PHE A 923 -28.89 -22.43 27.21
CA PHE A 923 -30.30 -22.54 26.78
C PHE A 923 -30.71 -21.26 26.06
N GLU A 924 -31.22 -21.39 24.83
CA GLU A 924 -31.69 -20.23 24.08
C GLU A 924 -33.21 -20.09 24.19
N LYS A 925 -33.98 -21.04 23.62
CA LYS A 925 -35.45 -21.05 23.57
C LYS A 925 -35.95 -22.49 23.41
N ALA A 926 -37.10 -22.84 23.99
CA ALA A 926 -37.91 -24.05 23.65
C ALA A 926 -37.14 -25.32 23.19
N ASP A 927 -36.45 -26.00 24.12
CA ASP A 927 -35.61 -27.20 23.88
C ASP A 927 -34.45 -27.04 22.86
N VAL A 928 -34.12 -25.80 22.49
CA VAL A 928 -32.94 -25.42 21.71
C VAL A 928 -31.83 -24.93 22.63
N TYR A 929 -30.63 -25.49 22.44
CA TYR A 929 -29.41 -25.12 23.14
C TYR A 929 -28.33 -24.72 22.15
N GLN A 930 -27.47 -23.76 22.52
CA GLN A 930 -26.34 -23.31 21.72
C GLN A 930 -25.01 -23.50 22.49
N ARG A 931 -23.92 -23.76 21.77
CA ARG A 931 -22.54 -23.65 22.27
C ARG A 931 -21.59 -23.16 21.18
N GLN A 932 -20.38 -22.79 21.56
CA GLN A 932 -19.26 -22.55 20.65
C GLN A 932 -18.20 -23.64 20.80
N THR A 933 -17.49 -23.97 19.71
CA THR A 933 -16.32 -24.86 19.75
C THR A 933 -15.15 -24.25 18.99
N TYR A 934 -13.94 -24.57 19.40
CA TYR A 934 -12.70 -24.10 18.80
C TYR A 934 -11.71 -25.25 18.61
N TYR A 935 -10.98 -25.26 17.49
CA TYR A 935 -9.85 -26.17 17.25
C TYR A 935 -8.92 -25.61 16.18
N LYS A 936 -7.75 -26.22 16.01
CA LYS A 936 -6.89 -26.01 14.83
C LYS A 936 -6.76 -27.31 14.04
N PHE A 937 -6.55 -27.21 12.74
CA PHE A 937 -6.11 -28.36 11.95
C PHE A 937 -4.66 -28.72 12.28
N ASP A 938 -4.36 -30.00 12.35
CA ASP A 938 -2.98 -30.49 12.39
C ASP A 938 -2.21 -30.00 11.15
N ILE A 939 -0.98 -29.52 11.35
CA ILE A 939 -0.09 -29.03 10.28
C ILE A 939 0.24 -30.16 9.29
N SER A 940 0.17 -31.43 9.71
CA SER A 940 0.32 -32.60 8.83
C SER A 940 -0.89 -32.84 7.90
N VAL A 941 -2.01 -32.15 8.10
CA VAL A 941 -3.24 -32.28 7.29
C VAL A 941 -3.62 -30.97 6.60
N SER A 942 -3.33 -29.82 7.22
CA SER A 942 -3.39 -28.52 6.54
C SER A 942 -2.18 -27.68 6.95
N ARG A 943 -1.25 -27.49 6.02
CA ARG A 943 0.01 -26.76 6.24
C ARG A 943 -0.18 -25.30 6.69
N TYR A 944 -1.39 -24.75 6.50
CA TYR A 944 -1.76 -23.42 6.96
C TYR A 944 -2.09 -23.35 8.46
N GLY A 945 -2.14 -24.49 9.17
CA GLY A 945 -2.40 -24.56 10.62
C GLY A 945 -3.75 -23.97 11.04
N GLY A 946 -4.72 -23.96 10.12
CA GLY A 946 -5.90 -23.10 10.18
C GLY A 946 -6.73 -23.29 11.44
N GLU A 947 -7.15 -22.18 12.03
CA GLU A 947 -8.01 -22.16 13.21
C GLU A 947 -9.48 -22.22 12.79
N VAL A 948 -10.29 -22.89 13.58
CA VAL A 948 -11.71 -23.12 13.29
C VAL A 948 -12.54 -22.73 14.49
N THR A 949 -13.48 -21.81 14.27
CA THR A 949 -14.53 -21.47 15.23
C THR A 949 -15.85 -22.00 14.71
N THR A 950 -16.58 -22.75 15.52
CA THR A 950 -17.94 -23.20 15.18
C THR A 950 -18.97 -22.69 16.18
N SER A 951 -20.14 -22.32 15.68
CA SER A 951 -21.36 -22.15 16.47
C SER A 951 -22.22 -23.38 16.25
N GLN A 952 -22.53 -24.11 17.33
CA GLN A 952 -23.38 -25.30 17.28
C GLN A 952 -24.68 -25.05 18.03
N GLN A 953 -25.79 -25.42 17.41
CA GLN A 953 -27.13 -25.46 17.99
C GLN A 953 -27.60 -26.92 18.02
N LYS A 954 -28.30 -27.34 19.08
CA LYS A 954 -28.99 -28.65 19.12
C LYS A 954 -30.46 -28.49 19.53
N SER A 955 -31.30 -29.35 18.98
CA SER A 955 -32.74 -29.42 19.27
C SER A 955 -33.28 -30.85 19.14
N ARG A 956 -34.46 -31.11 19.70
CA ARG A 956 -35.22 -32.36 19.47
C ARG A 956 -35.85 -32.36 18.08
N LEU A 957 -35.92 -33.52 17.42
CA LEU A 957 -36.83 -33.67 16.29
C LEU A 957 -38.28 -33.71 16.79
N THR A 958 -39.16 -32.96 16.12
CA THR A 958 -40.61 -32.92 16.39
C THR A 958 -41.34 -34.22 16.03
N ASP A 959 -40.75 -35.02 15.14
CA ASP A 959 -41.43 -36.11 14.43
C ASP A 959 -41.03 -37.51 14.95
N ARG A 960 -39.89 -37.61 15.66
CA ARG A 960 -39.18 -38.86 15.96
C ARG A 960 -38.36 -38.76 17.24
N ASN A 961 -38.08 -39.90 17.88
CA ASN A 961 -37.07 -39.96 18.94
C ASN A 961 -35.67 -39.74 18.33
N GLY A 962 -35.15 -38.53 18.43
CA GLY A 962 -33.88 -38.15 17.83
C GLY A 962 -33.46 -36.73 18.16
N TRP A 963 -32.21 -36.42 17.81
CA TRP A 963 -31.59 -35.11 17.96
C TRP A 963 -31.15 -34.55 16.62
N LEU A 964 -31.32 -33.24 16.49
CA LEU A 964 -30.75 -32.45 15.42
C LEU A 964 -29.62 -31.60 16.01
N VAL A 965 -28.47 -31.57 15.34
CA VAL A 965 -27.38 -30.64 15.64
C VAL A 965 -27.05 -29.88 14.36
N GLU A 966 -27.03 -28.55 14.43
CA GLU A 966 -26.74 -27.65 13.32
C GLU A 966 -25.49 -26.83 13.66
N GLU A 967 -24.52 -26.81 12.76
CA GLU A 967 -23.16 -26.32 13.00
C GLU A 967 -22.78 -25.35 11.88
N VAL A 968 -22.54 -24.08 12.26
CA VAL A 968 -21.96 -23.07 11.37
C VAL A 968 -20.47 -22.94 11.70
N THR A 969 -19.64 -23.33 10.74
CA THR A 969 -18.18 -23.38 10.84
C THR A 969 -17.55 -22.26 10.02
N THR A 970 -16.66 -21.49 10.66
CA THR A 970 -15.85 -20.42 10.05
C THR A 970 -14.37 -20.80 10.12
N LEU A 971 -13.65 -20.63 9.02
CA LEU A 971 -12.24 -20.98 8.87
C LEU A 971 -11.35 -19.72 8.90
N HIS A 972 -10.33 -19.73 9.75
CA HIS A 972 -9.34 -18.66 9.90
C HIS A 972 -7.96 -19.17 9.49
N GLY A 973 -7.15 -18.34 8.82
CA GLY A 973 -5.83 -18.72 8.31
C GLY A 973 -5.82 -19.65 7.09
N VAL A 974 -6.93 -20.34 6.79
CA VAL A 974 -7.09 -21.21 5.61
C VAL A 974 -7.26 -20.36 4.33
N PRO A 975 -6.56 -20.66 3.22
CA PRO A 975 -6.73 -19.92 1.96
C PRO A 975 -8.17 -19.94 1.46
N LEU A 976 -8.69 -18.76 1.15
CA LEU A 976 -10.08 -18.54 0.74
C LEU A 976 -11.13 -18.94 1.79
N GLY A 977 -10.75 -19.22 3.04
CA GLY A 977 -11.67 -19.55 4.14
C GLY A 977 -12.68 -18.43 4.46
N ASP A 978 -12.37 -17.20 4.06
CA ASP A 978 -13.24 -16.02 4.16
C ASP A 978 -14.14 -15.80 2.92
N TYR A 979 -14.09 -16.70 1.92
CA TYR A 979 -15.00 -16.69 0.76
C TYR A 979 -16.31 -17.43 1.04
N PHE A 980 -16.38 -18.23 2.12
CA PHE A 980 -17.53 -19.08 2.43
C PHE A 980 -17.62 -19.38 3.94
N THR A 981 -18.82 -19.66 4.44
CA THR A 981 -19.00 -20.42 5.69
C THR A 981 -19.51 -21.83 5.40
N LEU A 982 -19.15 -22.76 6.28
CA LEU A 982 -19.48 -24.18 6.17
C LEU A 982 -20.67 -24.48 7.08
N HIS A 983 -21.71 -25.09 6.53
CA HIS A 983 -22.95 -25.40 7.25
C HIS A 983 -23.12 -26.92 7.31
N THR A 984 -22.95 -27.51 8.49
CA THR A 984 -23.13 -28.95 8.72
C THR A 984 -24.40 -29.18 9.55
N LYS A 985 -25.17 -30.21 9.22
CA LYS A 985 -26.43 -30.56 9.91
C LYS A 985 -26.48 -32.06 10.14
N TYR A 986 -26.34 -32.45 11.40
CA TYR A 986 -26.36 -33.83 11.88
C TYR A 986 -27.79 -34.17 12.32
N GLN A 987 -28.38 -35.18 11.70
CA GLN A 987 -29.69 -35.74 12.06
C GLN A 987 -29.48 -37.16 12.59
N ILE A 988 -29.78 -37.36 13.87
CA ILE A 988 -29.47 -38.57 14.62
C ILE A 988 -30.78 -39.14 15.17
N GLU A 989 -31.24 -40.26 14.59
CA GLU A 989 -32.54 -40.87 14.88
C GLU A 989 -32.38 -42.26 15.51
N ASP A 990 -33.22 -42.57 16.49
CA ASP A 990 -33.32 -43.91 17.09
C ASP A 990 -33.89 -44.93 16.09
N GLN A 991 -33.30 -46.12 15.99
CA GLN A 991 -33.72 -47.13 15.01
C GLN A 991 -34.76 -48.08 15.61
N ALA A 992 -36.02 -47.95 15.20
CA ALA A 992 -37.19 -48.65 15.75
C ALA A 992 -37.26 -50.20 15.54
N SER A 993 -36.12 -50.87 15.35
CA SER A 993 -35.98 -52.34 15.30
C SER A 993 -35.39 -52.89 16.60
N ARG A 994 -35.37 -54.22 16.79
CA ARG A 994 -34.90 -54.91 18.02
C ARG A 994 -33.38 -54.83 18.28
N SER A 995 -32.72 -53.82 17.75
CA SER A 995 -31.27 -53.59 17.77
C SER A 995 -30.99 -52.20 18.33
N MET A 996 -30.28 -52.12 19.46
CA MET A 996 -29.90 -50.85 20.10
C MET A 996 -28.89 -50.08 19.25
N GLY A 997 -29.37 -49.35 18.25
CA GLY A 997 -28.58 -48.63 17.25
C GLY A 997 -29.32 -47.39 16.74
N CYS A 998 -28.59 -46.44 16.14
CA CYS A 998 -29.16 -45.20 15.64
C CYS A 998 -28.74 -44.93 14.19
N LYS A 999 -29.61 -44.27 13.43
CA LYS A 999 -29.30 -43.77 12.10
C LYS A 999 -28.72 -42.36 12.20
N VAL A 1000 -27.53 -42.15 11.65
CA VAL A 1000 -26.90 -40.83 11.49
C VAL A 1000 -26.97 -40.43 10.02
N VAL A 1001 -27.47 -39.22 9.74
CA VAL A 1001 -27.37 -38.58 8.42
C VAL A 1001 -26.73 -37.20 8.62
N VAL A 1002 -25.70 -36.89 7.85
CA VAL A 1002 -25.01 -35.59 7.86
C VAL A 1002 -25.23 -34.89 6.54
N TYR A 1003 -25.90 -33.75 6.63
CA TYR A 1003 -26.12 -32.81 5.55
C TYR A 1003 -25.07 -31.70 5.62
N PHE A 1004 -24.74 -31.12 4.47
CA PHE A 1004 -23.69 -30.11 4.33
C PHE A 1004 -23.99 -29.12 3.20
N GLY A 1005 -23.71 -27.84 3.44
CA GLY A 1005 -23.76 -26.77 2.45
C GLY A 1005 -22.61 -25.77 2.62
N ILE A 1006 -22.35 -25.00 1.55
CA ILE A 1006 -21.30 -23.98 1.51
C ILE A 1006 -21.96 -22.64 1.19
N ALA A 1007 -22.09 -21.77 2.19
CA ALA A 1007 -22.66 -20.44 2.06
C ALA A 1007 -21.58 -19.47 1.54
N TRP A 1008 -21.60 -19.17 0.25
CA TRP A 1008 -20.55 -18.39 -0.42
C TRP A 1008 -20.70 -16.87 -0.19
N LEU A 1009 -19.96 -16.35 0.78
CA LEU A 1009 -19.86 -14.92 1.10
C LEU A 1009 -19.24 -14.09 -0.04
N LYS A 1010 -18.33 -14.67 -0.83
CA LYS A 1010 -17.61 -13.98 -1.92
C LYS A 1010 -17.73 -14.73 -3.24
N SER A 1011 -17.57 -13.99 -4.35
CA SER A 1011 -17.53 -14.58 -5.69
C SER A 1011 -16.13 -15.08 -6.05
N THR A 1012 -16.04 -16.28 -6.61
CA THR A 1012 -14.83 -16.86 -7.20
C THR A 1012 -15.22 -17.71 -8.40
N LYS A 1013 -14.32 -17.86 -9.38
CA LYS A 1013 -14.51 -18.74 -10.54
C LYS A 1013 -14.31 -20.21 -10.17
N HIS A 1014 -13.62 -20.50 -9.07
CA HIS A 1014 -13.12 -21.83 -8.72
C HIS A 1014 -14.01 -22.59 -7.72
N LYS A 1015 -15.26 -22.11 -7.50
CA LYS A 1015 -16.23 -22.71 -6.56
C LYS A 1015 -16.32 -24.24 -6.70
N LYS A 1016 -16.29 -24.78 -7.92
CA LYS A 1016 -16.37 -26.23 -8.17
C LYS A 1016 -15.16 -27.04 -7.66
N LYS A 1017 -13.92 -26.56 -7.83
CA LYS A 1017 -12.70 -27.25 -7.32
C LYS A 1017 -12.72 -27.22 -5.79
N ILE A 1018 -12.97 -26.04 -5.21
CA ILE A 1018 -13.05 -25.80 -3.76
C ILE A 1018 -14.16 -26.63 -3.10
N THR A 1019 -15.40 -26.59 -3.62
CA THR A 1019 -16.52 -27.40 -3.08
C THR A 1019 -16.22 -28.90 -3.13
N LYS A 1020 -15.53 -29.40 -4.17
CA LYS A 1020 -15.16 -30.82 -4.26
C LYS A 1020 -14.14 -31.21 -3.18
N ASN A 1021 -13.05 -30.45 -3.03
CA ASN A 1021 -12.04 -30.70 -1.99
C ASN A 1021 -12.67 -30.73 -0.59
N ILE A 1022 -13.46 -29.69 -0.24
CA ILE A 1022 -14.09 -29.58 1.08
C ILE A 1022 -15.06 -30.75 1.33
N HIS A 1023 -15.85 -31.16 0.33
CA HIS A 1023 -16.79 -32.27 0.47
C HIS A 1023 -16.08 -33.61 0.71
N MET A 1024 -14.95 -33.85 0.01
CA MET A 1024 -14.12 -35.05 0.22
C MET A 1024 -13.50 -35.07 1.63
N ASN A 1025 -12.80 -33.99 2.01
CA ASN A 1025 -12.15 -33.91 3.33
C ASN A 1025 -13.17 -34.04 4.48
N LEU A 1026 -14.35 -33.41 4.36
CA LEU A 1026 -15.42 -33.54 5.34
C LEU A 1026 -15.96 -34.97 5.42
N GLN A 1027 -16.14 -35.66 4.28
CA GLN A 1027 -16.62 -37.04 4.24
C GLN A 1027 -15.66 -37.99 4.98
N ASP A 1028 -14.35 -37.86 4.74
CA ASP A 1028 -13.33 -38.65 5.43
C ASP A 1028 -13.29 -38.32 6.92
N ARG A 1029 -13.44 -37.05 7.29
CA ARG A 1029 -13.53 -36.63 8.70
C ARG A 1029 -14.74 -37.25 9.42
N MET A 1030 -15.91 -37.30 8.78
CA MET A 1030 -17.10 -37.98 9.32
C MET A 1030 -16.86 -39.49 9.52
N MET A 1031 -16.23 -40.16 8.55
CA MET A 1031 -15.86 -41.58 8.66
C MET A 1031 -14.94 -41.84 9.87
N ILE A 1032 -13.97 -40.96 10.13
CA ILE A 1032 -13.03 -41.10 11.25
C ILE A 1032 -13.72 -40.87 12.61
N MET A 1033 -14.56 -39.84 12.73
CA MET A 1033 -15.29 -39.55 13.98
C MET A 1033 -16.28 -40.68 14.33
N PHE A 1034 -17.19 -41.06 13.42
CA PHE A 1034 -18.20 -42.07 13.75
C PHE A 1034 -17.60 -43.46 13.92
N SER A 1035 -16.58 -43.84 13.13
CA SER A 1035 -15.89 -45.13 13.36
C SER A 1035 -15.04 -45.15 14.63
N THR A 1036 -14.68 -43.98 15.20
CA THR A 1036 -14.08 -43.90 16.53
C THR A 1036 -15.12 -44.21 17.60
N ILE A 1037 -16.31 -43.61 17.54
CA ILE A 1037 -17.40 -43.86 18.51
C ILE A 1037 -17.77 -45.34 18.57
N GLU A 1038 -17.93 -46.01 17.41
CA GLU A 1038 -18.24 -47.45 17.39
C GLU A 1038 -17.13 -48.29 18.04
N LYS A 1039 -15.85 -47.96 17.82
CA LYS A 1039 -14.71 -48.66 18.44
C LYS A 1039 -14.68 -48.46 19.95
N GLU A 1040 -14.87 -47.23 20.42
CA GLU A 1040 -14.88 -46.92 21.86
C GLU A 1040 -16.08 -47.59 22.56
N PHE A 1041 -17.27 -47.60 21.95
CA PHE A 1041 -18.45 -48.30 22.48
C PHE A 1041 -18.24 -49.82 22.60
N VAL A 1042 -17.64 -50.44 21.58
CA VAL A 1042 -17.30 -51.87 21.60
C VAL A 1042 -16.18 -52.17 22.61
N SER A 1043 -15.25 -51.24 22.83
CA SER A 1043 -14.20 -51.34 23.84
C SER A 1043 -14.77 -51.27 25.26
N GLY A 1044 -15.60 -50.27 25.56
CA GLY A 1044 -16.26 -50.11 26.86
C GLY A 1044 -17.13 -51.32 27.22
N LYS A 1045 -17.89 -51.86 26.26
CA LYS A 1045 -18.63 -53.12 26.45
C LYS A 1045 -17.75 -54.31 26.82
N LYS A 1046 -16.56 -54.44 26.21
CA LYS A 1046 -15.61 -55.50 26.56
C LYS A 1046 -15.02 -55.31 27.96
N GLN A 1047 -14.72 -54.07 28.35
CA GLN A 1047 -14.23 -53.76 29.70
C GLN A 1047 -15.30 -54.05 30.76
N MET A 1048 -16.56 -53.66 30.54
CA MET A 1048 -17.67 -53.99 31.45
C MET A 1048 -17.86 -55.50 31.60
N MET A 1049 -17.88 -56.26 30.49
CA MET A 1049 -17.97 -57.72 30.52
C MET A 1049 -16.76 -58.39 31.19
N GLN A 1050 -15.60 -57.74 31.22
CA GLN A 1050 -14.42 -58.23 31.94
C GLN A 1050 -14.53 -57.93 33.45
N SER A 1051 -15.02 -56.74 33.84
CA SER A 1051 -15.27 -56.41 35.25
C SER A 1051 -16.47 -57.12 35.88
N GLU A 1052 -17.42 -57.60 35.07
CA GLU A 1052 -18.53 -58.47 35.52
C GLU A 1052 -18.13 -59.96 35.57
N ALA A 1053 -16.93 -60.31 35.11
CA ALA A 1053 -16.39 -61.67 35.08
C ALA A 1053 -15.24 -61.91 36.08
N THR A 1054 -14.95 -60.93 36.94
CA THR A 1054 -13.94 -60.96 38.03
C THR A 1054 -14.57 -60.66 39.38
#